data_AF-A0A940FQY2-F1
#
_entry.id   AF-A0A940FQY2-F1
#
_cell.length_a   1.000
_cell.length_b   1.000
_cell.length_c   1.000
_cell.angle_alpha   90.00
_cell.angle_beta   90.00
_cell.angle_gamma   90.00
#
_symmetry.space_group_name_H-M   'P 1'
#
loop_
_entity.id
_entity.type
_entity.pdbx_description
1 polymer ?
#
loop_
_entity_poly.entity_id
_entity_poly.type
_entity_poly.pdbx_seq_one_letter_code
_entity_poly.pdbx_strand_id
1 'polypeptide(L)'
;MTATRFLSHSVLLVAIFFCSVLCVNAQGTDTLWLQKIDLTRFTQDWSLTPRAYLAIQENPLKLAGKPFKNGLASGTEAHLRFDLNRKAQRLYALFGLDDSSDKTSSVFISALADNKEIFRSPVMKRGAKPVEINLDLKGVKQLWLVIDDNGKGVYNDKADLVNAFIAYEGSAPEVFNFNYINKRHILTPAASPDPKINGAKVFGVRPGHPFMYTIAATGKRPMSFAVENLPAGLSVDNKTGIITGVVADKGETVVKLKATNELGTATRDLKIVVGDRIALTPPMGWNGYNRYGDSINDAIVRSSVDAMVSSGLINHGWTYINIDDGWSVKLGTNNPLISGEPRDLNGMINANKKFPDMKALCDYIHSKGFKAGIYSSPSTVTCSGYTASYGFEDEDAQRWADWGFDYLKHDFCSYNKISNSESLATLQKPYKVMRNALNKVKRDIVLSYSQYGMGDVWKWGDSLGGNSWRTTPDLIDKWNSNGNGLEEIGFNQAGLEKYAGPGHWNDPDMLVLGWVGWGEWQYPSRLTADEQYTQMSLWSLLSAPLLIGCDVIALDEFTKNLFTNDEVIDINQDPLGKQAARVYQKDGLEIWMKEMEDGTRAVGLFNRNTTAATIKATWNVLQLNGKQTVRDTWRQKNEGVFNNSFSAVVPAHGVKLITIRKAK
;
A
#
# COMPACT_ATOMS: atom_id res chain seq x y z
N MET A 1 45.46 68.57 46.35
CA MET A 1 44.93 67.35 46.99
C MET A 1 43.65 67.71 47.76
N THR A 2 42.85 66.72 48.13
CA THR A 2 41.71 66.74 49.09
C THR A 2 41.85 67.74 50.27
N ALA A 3 40.83 68.40 50.83
CA ALA A 3 39.37 68.52 50.55
C ALA A 3 38.85 69.86 51.21
N THR A 4 37.61 70.18 51.65
CA THR A 4 36.37 69.43 52.00
C THR A 4 35.11 70.36 52.06
N ARG A 5 33.91 69.74 52.20
CA ARG A 5 32.55 70.25 52.58
C ARG A 5 32.42 71.57 53.37
N PHE A 6 31.32 72.32 53.16
CA PHE A 6 30.10 72.32 54.02
C PHE A 6 28.90 73.14 53.48
N LEU A 7 27.75 73.07 54.17
CA LEU A 7 26.47 73.84 54.04
C LEU A 7 25.56 73.54 52.81
N SER A 8 24.22 73.68 52.89
CA SER A 8 23.29 73.60 54.04
C SER A 8 21.82 73.42 53.63
N HIS A 9 21.02 72.84 54.53
CA HIS A 9 19.55 72.69 54.59
C HIS A 9 18.64 73.56 53.70
N SER A 10 17.57 72.93 53.20
CA SER A 10 16.18 73.34 53.48
C SER A 10 15.21 72.15 53.39
N VAL A 11 14.09 72.23 54.10
CA VAL A 11 13.07 71.18 54.32
C VAL A 11 11.72 71.77 53.85
N LEU A 12 10.72 71.02 53.33
CA LEU A 12 9.64 70.42 54.14
C LEU A 12 8.50 69.81 53.27
N LEU A 13 7.89 68.71 53.77
CA LEU A 13 6.60 68.09 53.36
C LEU A 13 6.47 67.53 51.92
N VAL A 14 5.97 66.31 51.70
CA VAL A 14 4.54 65.92 51.84
C VAL A 14 4.36 64.40 52.10
N ALA A 15 3.27 64.05 52.79
CA ALA A 15 2.59 62.74 52.96
C ALA A 15 3.33 61.41 52.65
N ILE A 16 3.44 60.56 53.66
CA ILE A 16 3.59 59.11 53.52
C ILE A 16 2.19 58.48 53.43
N PHE A 17 1.96 57.60 52.45
CA PHE A 17 0.94 56.56 52.54
C PHE A 17 1.46 55.26 51.94
N PHE A 18 1.44 54.17 52.71
CA PHE A 18 1.80 52.84 52.23
C PHE A 18 0.63 52.28 51.41
N CYS A 19 0.92 51.73 50.22
CA CYS A 19 0.00 50.86 49.51
C CYS A 19 0.78 49.65 48.97
N SER A 20 0.14 48.47 49.02
CA SER A 20 0.81 47.17 48.83
C SER A 20 1.21 46.90 47.39
N VAL A 21 2.40 46.31 47.20
CA VAL A 21 2.89 45.83 45.90
C VAL A 21 2.02 44.66 45.41
N LEU A 22 1.11 44.95 44.48
CA LEU A 22 0.49 43.94 43.61
C LEU A 22 1.19 43.97 42.25
N CYS A 23 2.30 43.24 42.13
CA CYS A 23 2.89 42.92 40.83
C CYS A 23 1.97 41.96 40.08
N VAL A 24 0.97 42.50 39.38
CA VAL A 24 0.24 41.75 38.35
C VAL A 24 1.21 41.46 37.22
N ASN A 25 1.76 40.24 37.22
CA ASN A 25 2.46 39.70 36.06
C ASN A 25 1.44 39.51 34.93
N ALA A 26 1.30 40.54 34.09
CA ALA A 26 0.67 40.37 32.78
C ALA A 26 1.50 39.35 32.01
N GLN A 27 0.94 38.16 31.76
CA GLN A 27 1.57 37.18 30.89
C GLN A 27 1.54 37.76 29.47
N GLY A 28 2.70 38.18 28.97
CA GLY A 28 2.85 38.66 27.61
C GLY A 28 2.52 37.54 26.62
N THR A 29 1.76 37.86 25.58
CA THR A 29 1.53 36.92 24.48
C THR A 29 2.76 36.92 23.57
N ASP A 30 3.56 35.86 23.64
CA ASP A 30 4.75 35.68 22.79
C ASP A 30 4.37 35.22 21.37
N THR A 31 5.32 35.32 20.44
CA THR A 31 5.06 35.09 19.00
C THR A 31 6.09 34.14 18.36
N LEU A 32 5.63 32.96 17.94
CA LEU A 32 6.39 32.01 17.13
C LEU A 32 6.19 32.35 15.65
N TRP A 33 7.21 32.94 15.03
CA TRP A 33 7.23 33.23 13.59
C TRP A 33 7.52 31.95 12.78
N LEU A 34 6.69 31.65 11.77
CA LEU A 34 6.80 30.40 11.02
C LEU A 34 8.12 30.28 10.24
N GLN A 35 8.71 31.41 9.82
CA GLN A 35 10.03 31.46 9.18
C GLN A 35 11.23 31.29 10.15
N LYS A 36 10.97 30.97 11.43
CA LYS A 36 11.99 30.69 12.45
C LYS A 36 11.93 29.27 13.03
N ILE A 37 11.04 28.42 12.53
CA ILE A 37 10.91 27.03 13.01
C ILE A 37 12.02 26.13 12.47
N ASP A 38 12.19 24.95 13.08
CA ASP A 38 13.00 23.87 12.52
C ASP A 38 12.36 23.35 11.23
N LEU A 39 12.84 23.84 10.08
CA LEU A 39 12.32 23.46 8.76
C LEU A 39 12.57 21.98 8.41
N THR A 40 13.43 21.26 9.14
CA THR A 40 13.54 19.79 8.98
C THR A 40 12.30 19.05 9.50
N ARG A 41 11.39 19.77 10.17
CA ARG A 41 10.08 19.27 10.61
C ARG A 41 8.92 19.59 9.67
N PHE A 42 9.19 20.36 8.61
CA PHE A 42 8.24 20.67 7.55
C PHE A 42 8.39 19.61 6.45
N THR A 43 7.30 18.97 6.05
CA THR A 43 7.28 17.99 4.94
C THR A 43 6.49 18.57 3.76
N GLN A 44 6.85 18.19 2.53
CA GLN A 44 6.26 18.64 1.27
C GLN A 44 6.72 17.75 0.10
N ASP A 45 6.28 18.06 -1.13
CA ASP A 45 6.85 17.56 -2.38
C ASP A 45 8.39 17.49 -2.28
N TRP A 46 8.92 16.27 -2.35
CA TRP A 46 10.32 15.94 -2.11
C TRP A 46 11.28 16.56 -3.13
N SER A 47 10.78 17.01 -4.28
CA SER A 47 11.56 17.70 -5.29
C SER A 47 11.94 19.14 -4.87
N LEU A 48 11.26 19.70 -3.86
CA LEU A 48 11.43 21.07 -3.38
C LEU A 48 11.85 21.09 -1.91
N THR A 49 12.73 22.02 -1.51
CA THR A 49 13.08 22.26 -0.10
C THR A 49 12.34 23.50 0.43
N PRO A 50 11.63 23.44 1.58
CA PRO A 50 10.94 24.61 2.14
C PRO A 50 11.94 25.71 2.51
N ARG A 51 11.58 26.98 2.29
CA ARG A 51 12.50 28.12 2.46
C ARG A 51 11.92 29.17 3.40
N ALA A 52 12.69 29.53 4.43
CA ALA A 52 12.43 30.75 5.20
C ALA A 52 12.93 31.99 4.44
N TYR A 53 12.20 33.09 4.54
CA TYR A 53 12.52 34.43 3.98
C TYR A 53 12.60 34.56 2.45
N LEU A 54 12.71 33.46 1.71
CA LEU A 54 12.80 33.39 0.24
C LEU A 54 11.75 32.43 -0.32
N ALA A 55 11.38 32.62 -1.59
CA ALA A 55 10.66 31.65 -2.40
C ALA A 55 11.52 30.38 -2.63
N ILE A 56 10.88 29.28 -3.05
CA ILE A 56 11.56 27.99 -3.31
C ILE A 56 12.75 28.12 -4.27
N GLN A 57 12.66 29.01 -5.27
CA GLN A 57 13.70 29.31 -6.25
C GLN A 57 14.72 30.39 -5.78
N GLU A 58 14.86 30.61 -4.47
CA GLU A 58 15.75 31.61 -3.83
C GLU A 58 15.48 33.09 -4.19
N ASN A 59 14.43 33.35 -4.96
CA ASN A 59 13.88 34.68 -5.21
C ASN A 59 13.18 35.26 -3.96
N PRO A 60 12.92 36.58 -3.87
CA PRO A 60 12.09 37.15 -2.80
C PRO A 60 10.65 36.62 -2.84
N LEU A 61 10.11 36.25 -1.68
CA LEU A 61 8.69 35.85 -1.47
C LEU A 61 7.74 36.87 -2.12
N LYS A 62 6.82 36.44 -2.99
CA LYS A 62 6.05 37.38 -3.81
C LYS A 62 4.67 36.85 -4.21
N LEU A 63 3.63 37.35 -3.54
CA LEU A 63 2.24 37.03 -3.85
C LEU A 63 1.57 38.15 -4.64
N ALA A 64 1.04 37.83 -5.82
CA ALA A 64 0.24 38.72 -6.67
C ALA A 64 0.91 40.08 -6.94
N GLY A 65 2.18 40.04 -7.35
CA GLY A 65 2.98 41.23 -7.62
C GLY A 65 3.63 41.89 -6.40
N LYS A 66 3.18 41.60 -5.17
CA LYS A 66 3.67 42.26 -3.95
C LYS A 66 4.78 41.44 -3.27
N PRO A 67 5.98 42.01 -3.05
CA PRO A 67 7.06 41.33 -2.34
C PRO A 67 6.86 41.35 -0.82
N PHE A 68 7.35 40.32 -0.13
CA PHE A 68 7.32 40.18 1.32
C PHE A 68 8.73 39.87 1.87
N LYS A 69 9.02 40.35 3.09
CA LYS A 69 10.31 40.13 3.78
C LYS A 69 10.28 39.02 4.85
N ASN A 70 9.08 38.57 5.22
CA ASN A 70 8.85 37.59 6.27
C ASN A 70 7.86 36.56 5.75
N GLY A 71 8.24 35.29 5.77
CA GLY A 71 7.38 34.20 5.33
C GLY A 71 8.15 32.92 5.10
N LEU A 72 7.38 31.88 4.80
CA LEU A 72 7.84 30.51 4.58
C LEU A 72 7.26 30.04 3.24
N ALA A 73 8.14 29.79 2.27
CA ALA A 73 7.77 29.20 0.99
C ALA A 73 7.76 27.67 1.08
N SER A 74 6.79 27.09 0.39
CA SER A 74 6.42 25.68 0.40
C SER A 74 6.20 25.16 -1.03
N GLY A 75 6.36 23.86 -1.22
CA GLY A 75 5.71 23.12 -2.30
C GLY A 75 4.25 22.78 -1.95
N THR A 76 3.66 21.90 -2.75
CA THR A 76 2.42 21.16 -2.44
C THR A 76 2.72 19.84 -1.73
N GLU A 77 1.68 19.03 -1.47
CA GLU A 77 1.71 17.86 -0.56
C GLU A 77 2.33 18.18 0.82
N ALA A 78 2.20 19.43 1.26
CA ALA A 78 2.95 19.95 2.38
C ALA A 78 2.19 19.85 3.70
N HIS A 79 2.91 19.45 4.75
CA HIS A 79 2.39 19.26 6.09
C HIS A 79 3.31 19.92 7.12
N LEU A 80 2.73 20.87 7.85
CA LEU A 80 3.35 21.56 8.97
C LEU A 80 2.51 21.34 10.22
N ARG A 81 3.07 20.66 11.23
CA ARG A 81 2.35 20.27 12.46
C ARG A 81 3.00 20.90 13.71
N PHE A 82 2.16 21.37 14.62
CA PHE A 82 2.55 21.97 15.88
C PHE A 82 1.86 21.27 17.05
N ASP A 83 2.61 20.97 18.12
CA ASP A 83 1.99 20.77 19.43
C ASP A 83 1.91 22.14 20.11
N LEU A 84 0.67 22.58 20.32
CA LEU A 84 0.35 23.88 20.88
C LEU A 84 0.33 23.85 22.41
N ASN A 85 0.41 22.67 23.04
CA ASN A 85 0.32 22.45 24.48
C ASN A 85 -0.89 23.15 25.17
N ARG A 86 -1.95 23.45 24.40
CA ARG A 86 -3.09 24.30 24.82
C ARG A 86 -2.71 25.72 25.26
N LYS A 87 -1.57 26.22 24.79
CA LYS A 87 -0.99 27.54 25.09
C LYS A 87 -1.05 28.54 23.93
N ALA A 88 -1.28 28.08 22.71
CA ALA A 88 -1.53 28.97 21.59
C ALA A 88 -2.84 29.74 21.76
N GLN A 89 -2.84 30.97 21.26
CA GLN A 89 -3.96 31.92 21.30
C GLN A 89 -4.51 32.16 19.89
N ARG A 90 -3.63 32.27 18.88
CA ARG A 90 -4.01 32.58 17.50
C ARG A 90 -2.95 32.16 16.48
N LEU A 91 -3.37 31.66 15.32
CA LEU A 91 -2.55 31.65 14.09
C LEU A 91 -2.94 32.88 13.24
N TYR A 92 -1.93 33.60 12.74
CA TYR A 92 -2.08 34.57 11.66
C TYR A 92 -1.18 34.19 10.48
N ALA A 93 -1.67 34.33 9.24
CA ALA A 93 -0.86 34.27 8.02
C ALA A 93 -1.58 34.92 6.83
N LEU A 94 -0.83 35.30 5.80
CA LEU A 94 -1.36 35.48 4.44
C LEU A 94 -0.85 34.35 3.55
N PHE A 95 -1.75 33.67 2.84
CA PHE A 95 -1.44 32.53 1.98
C PHE A 95 -1.73 32.83 0.50
N GLY A 96 -0.90 32.31 -0.39
CA GLY A 96 -1.17 32.32 -1.83
C GLY A 96 -0.16 31.51 -2.63
N LEU A 97 -0.40 31.41 -3.94
CA LEU A 97 0.56 30.88 -4.90
C LEU A 97 1.66 31.93 -5.14
N ASP A 98 2.93 31.55 -5.00
CA ASP A 98 4.06 32.44 -5.29
C ASP A 98 4.15 32.78 -6.79
N ASP A 99 4.56 34.01 -7.09
CA ASP A 99 4.66 34.53 -8.45
C ASP A 99 5.67 33.75 -9.32
N SER A 100 6.60 32.96 -8.76
CA SER A 100 7.50 32.06 -9.53
C SER A 100 6.87 30.72 -9.93
N SER A 101 5.63 30.44 -9.51
CA SER A 101 4.86 29.27 -10.00
C SER A 101 4.45 29.43 -11.46
N ASP A 102 4.16 28.29 -12.10
CA ASP A 102 3.71 28.26 -13.50
C ASP A 102 2.28 28.78 -13.66
N LYS A 103 1.89 29.08 -14.90
CA LYS A 103 0.56 29.63 -15.22
C LYS A 103 -0.60 28.65 -14.94
N THR A 104 -0.30 27.35 -14.89
CA THR A 104 -1.24 26.24 -14.67
C THR A 104 -1.39 25.85 -13.19
N SER A 105 -0.42 26.25 -12.37
CA SER A 105 -0.32 25.93 -10.95
C SER A 105 -1.52 26.40 -10.13
N SER A 106 -1.89 25.63 -9.13
CA SER A 106 -2.96 25.97 -8.20
C SER A 106 -2.81 25.27 -6.84
N VAL A 107 -2.92 26.04 -5.76
CA VAL A 107 -2.71 25.54 -4.39
C VAL A 107 -3.88 25.94 -3.49
N PHE A 108 -4.23 25.10 -2.52
CA PHE A 108 -5.06 25.50 -1.38
C PHE A 108 -4.38 25.14 -0.08
N ILE A 109 -4.81 25.77 1.02
CA ILE A 109 -4.37 25.42 2.37
C ILE A 109 -5.57 25.09 3.26
N SER A 110 -5.43 24.03 4.07
CA SER A 110 -6.38 23.67 5.12
C SER A 110 -5.68 23.71 6.48
N ALA A 111 -6.43 24.04 7.54
CA ALA A 111 -5.96 24.01 8.91
C ALA A 111 -6.86 23.12 9.76
N LEU A 112 -6.26 22.12 10.40
CA LEU A 112 -6.95 21.18 11.29
C LEU A 112 -6.50 21.40 12.73
N ALA A 113 -7.45 21.62 13.63
CA ALA A 113 -7.24 21.72 15.06
C ALA A 113 -7.77 20.45 15.74
N ASP A 114 -6.92 19.74 16.48
CA ASP A 114 -7.25 18.47 17.15
C ASP A 114 -7.95 17.45 16.22
N ASN A 115 -7.47 17.34 14.98
CA ASN A 115 -7.97 16.54 13.85
C ASN A 115 -9.28 17.00 13.18
N LYS A 116 -9.86 18.14 13.59
CA LYS A 116 -11.02 18.74 12.92
C LYS A 116 -10.57 19.87 12.00
N GLU A 117 -10.96 19.86 10.72
CA GLU A 117 -10.78 21.02 9.84
C GLU A 117 -11.56 22.22 10.38
N ILE A 118 -10.83 23.32 10.64
CA ILE A 118 -11.38 24.60 11.15
C ILE A 118 -11.27 25.73 10.13
N PHE A 119 -10.49 25.53 9.07
CA PHE A 119 -10.33 26.49 7.97
C PHE A 119 -9.85 25.77 6.70
N ARG A 120 -10.32 26.25 5.54
CA ARG A 120 -9.82 25.87 4.23
C ARG A 120 -9.91 27.06 3.28
N SER A 121 -8.84 27.33 2.54
CA SER A 121 -8.84 28.39 1.53
C SER A 121 -9.58 27.96 0.26
N PRO A 122 -10.05 28.91 -0.56
CA PRO A 122 -10.26 28.66 -1.99
C PRO A 122 -8.98 28.12 -2.66
N VAL A 123 -9.14 27.50 -3.83
CA VAL A 123 -8.02 27.11 -4.69
C VAL A 123 -7.41 28.37 -5.32
N MET A 124 -6.21 28.72 -4.88
CA MET A 124 -5.43 29.87 -5.32
C MET A 124 -4.81 29.59 -6.70
N LYS A 125 -4.70 30.64 -7.51
CA LYS A 125 -4.05 30.63 -8.83
C LYS A 125 -3.13 31.85 -8.96
N ARG A 126 -2.20 31.81 -9.92
CA ARG A 126 -1.22 32.90 -10.13
C ARG A 126 -1.90 34.26 -10.32
N GLY A 127 -1.51 35.25 -9.52
CA GLY A 127 -2.11 36.58 -9.51
C GLY A 127 -3.39 36.74 -8.69
N ALA A 128 -3.92 35.68 -8.05
CA ALA A 128 -5.01 35.81 -7.09
C ALA A 128 -4.54 36.56 -5.83
N LYS A 129 -5.38 37.45 -5.29
CA LYS A 129 -5.08 38.16 -4.03
C LYS A 129 -4.84 37.16 -2.89
N PRO A 130 -3.84 37.37 -2.00
CA PRO A 130 -3.62 36.49 -0.86
C PRO A 130 -4.87 36.32 0.01
N VAL A 131 -5.07 35.12 0.53
CA VAL A 131 -6.11 34.79 1.50
C VAL A 131 -5.55 34.98 2.91
N GLU A 132 -6.31 35.64 3.78
CA GLU A 132 -5.96 35.79 5.19
C GLU A 132 -6.39 34.56 5.99
N ILE A 133 -5.48 34.09 6.84
CA ILE A 133 -5.69 33.03 7.82
C ILE A 133 -5.61 33.69 9.20
N ASN A 134 -6.70 33.67 9.96
CA ASN A 134 -6.80 34.33 11.26
C ASN A 134 -7.65 33.47 12.19
N LEU A 135 -7.02 32.51 12.87
CA LEU A 135 -7.70 31.43 13.60
C LEU A 135 -7.46 31.59 15.10
N ASP A 136 -8.52 31.48 15.91
CA ASP A 136 -8.39 31.30 17.37
C ASP A 136 -7.90 29.87 17.66
N LEU A 137 -6.93 29.72 18.57
CA LEU A 137 -6.32 28.45 18.93
C LEU A 137 -6.44 28.12 20.43
N LYS A 138 -7.22 28.90 21.19
CA LYS A 138 -7.37 28.73 22.64
C LYS A 138 -7.83 27.33 23.02
N GLY A 139 -7.02 26.65 23.83
CA GLY A 139 -7.30 25.30 24.32
C GLY A 139 -7.06 24.16 23.33
N VAL A 140 -6.74 24.45 22.06
CA VAL A 140 -6.38 23.44 21.05
C VAL A 140 -5.07 22.77 21.45
N LYS A 141 -5.00 21.43 21.39
CA LYS A 141 -3.76 20.72 21.69
C LYS A 141 -2.80 20.73 20.50
N GLN A 142 -3.28 20.39 19.29
CA GLN A 142 -2.44 20.26 18.10
C GLN A 142 -3.05 20.96 16.89
N LEU A 143 -2.19 21.55 16.05
CA LEU A 143 -2.54 22.21 14.81
C LEU A 143 -1.77 21.58 13.65
N TRP A 144 -2.46 21.30 12.55
CA TRP A 144 -1.90 20.80 11.32
C TRP A 144 -2.30 21.70 10.15
N LEU A 145 -1.33 22.28 9.47
CA LEU A 145 -1.51 23.00 8.21
C LEU A 145 -1.16 22.05 7.05
N VAL A 146 -2.04 22.00 6.06
CA VAL A 146 -1.94 21.15 4.85
C VAL A 146 -1.99 22.04 3.61
N ILE A 147 -0.97 21.99 2.74
CA ILE A 147 -0.96 22.70 1.45
C ILE A 147 -0.95 21.67 0.33
N ASP A 148 -1.89 21.75 -0.61
CA ASP A 148 -2.17 20.69 -1.58
C ASP A 148 -2.57 21.26 -2.96
N ASP A 149 -2.34 20.50 -4.03
CA ASP A 149 -2.54 20.92 -5.44
C ASP A 149 -3.96 20.70 -6.00
N ASN A 150 -4.83 20.10 -5.17
CA ASN A 150 -6.17 19.61 -5.52
C ASN A 150 -6.15 18.41 -6.50
N GLY A 151 -5.24 17.46 -6.27
CA GLY A 151 -5.20 16.15 -6.92
C GLY A 151 -4.81 16.20 -8.40
N LYS A 152 -3.91 17.10 -8.80
CA LYS A 152 -3.47 17.24 -10.20
C LYS A 152 -2.16 16.54 -10.53
N GLY A 153 -1.31 16.31 -9.53
CA GLY A 153 0.02 15.71 -9.71
C GLY A 153 1.02 16.64 -10.42
N VAL A 154 0.92 17.96 -10.22
CA VAL A 154 1.82 18.94 -10.87
C VAL A 154 3.01 19.25 -9.95
N TYR A 155 4.11 18.53 -10.16
CA TYR A 155 5.38 18.65 -9.43
C TYR A 155 6.16 19.96 -9.73
N ASN A 156 5.55 21.13 -9.52
CA ASN A 156 6.23 22.43 -9.51
C ASN A 156 5.47 23.56 -8.77
N ASP A 157 4.38 23.25 -8.07
CA ASP A 157 3.47 24.26 -7.50
C ASP A 157 4.00 24.83 -6.18
N LYS A 158 4.21 26.17 -6.12
CA LYS A 158 4.87 26.85 -5.00
C LYS A 158 3.93 27.82 -4.31
N ALA A 159 3.87 27.75 -2.98
CA ALA A 159 3.00 28.58 -2.15
C ALA A 159 3.80 29.31 -1.06
N ASP A 160 3.45 30.56 -0.76
CA ASP A 160 4.02 31.28 0.39
C ASP A 160 3.01 31.41 1.53
N LEU A 161 3.49 31.21 2.76
CA LEU A 161 2.85 31.70 3.99
C LEU A 161 3.62 32.95 4.46
N VAL A 162 3.18 34.13 4.04
CA VAL A 162 3.84 35.41 4.38
C VAL A 162 3.24 36.04 5.63
N ASN A 163 4.08 36.77 6.37
CA ASN A 163 3.78 37.35 7.70
C ASN A 163 3.23 36.31 8.71
N ALA A 164 3.56 35.04 8.57
CA ALA A 164 2.92 33.96 9.30
C ALA A 164 3.50 33.75 10.73
N PHE A 165 2.62 33.69 11.74
CA PHE A 165 3.00 33.47 13.13
C PHE A 165 1.90 32.81 13.99
N ILE A 166 2.31 32.11 15.05
CA ILE A 166 1.43 31.65 16.13
C ILE A 166 1.72 32.46 17.39
N ALA A 167 0.69 33.11 17.93
CA ALA A 167 0.72 33.81 19.22
C ALA A 167 0.41 32.81 20.36
N TYR A 168 1.13 32.89 21.49
CA TYR A 168 1.01 31.92 22.60
C TYR A 168 1.30 32.52 23.98
N GLU A 169 0.97 31.78 25.05
CA GLU A 169 1.20 32.18 26.45
C GLU A 169 1.91 31.07 27.24
N GLY A 170 3.15 31.31 27.67
CA GLY A 170 3.94 30.35 28.45
C GLY A 170 4.85 29.49 27.55
N SER A 171 4.61 28.17 27.48
CA SER A 171 5.42 27.29 26.63
C SER A 171 5.15 27.56 25.15
N ALA A 172 6.23 27.75 24.37
CA ALA A 172 6.14 27.91 22.92
C ALA A 172 5.49 26.69 22.25
N PRO A 173 4.74 26.88 21.15
CA PRO A 173 4.37 25.79 20.27
C PRO A 173 5.62 25.15 19.67
N GLU A 174 5.69 23.82 19.68
CA GLU A 174 6.79 23.09 19.08
C GLU A 174 6.37 22.57 17.71
N VAL A 175 7.15 22.88 16.67
CA VAL A 175 7.00 22.17 15.40
C VAL A 175 7.47 20.74 15.59
N PHE A 176 6.60 19.77 15.31
CA PHE A 176 6.98 18.37 15.31
C PHE A 176 6.79 17.79 13.91
N ASN A 177 7.81 17.11 13.41
CA ASN A 177 7.61 16.25 12.26
C ASN A 177 6.78 15.07 12.79
N PHE A 178 5.55 14.92 12.31
CA PHE A 178 5.00 13.57 12.25
C PHE A 178 5.76 12.91 11.09
N ASN A 179 6.95 12.40 11.41
CA ASN A 179 7.83 11.74 10.46
C ASN A 179 7.03 10.60 9.83
N TYR A 180 6.47 10.83 8.63
CA TYR A 180 5.67 9.84 7.92
C TYR A 180 6.58 8.72 7.39
N ILE A 181 7.84 9.06 7.07
CA ILE A 181 8.96 8.12 7.28
C ILE A 181 9.18 7.96 8.79
N ASN A 182 8.27 7.21 9.41
CA ASN A 182 8.32 6.79 10.80
C ASN A 182 9.66 6.06 11.02
N LYS A 183 10.17 5.96 12.27
CA LYS A 183 11.44 5.27 12.50
C LYS A 183 11.28 3.81 12.06
N ARG A 184 11.78 3.48 10.86
CA ARG A 184 11.57 2.19 10.20
C ARG A 184 12.00 1.10 11.15
N HIS A 185 11.03 0.33 11.63
CA HIS A 185 11.21 -0.63 12.69
C HIS A 185 10.78 -1.99 12.18
N ILE A 186 11.70 -2.95 12.24
CA ILE A 186 11.45 -4.34 11.86
C ILE A 186 10.74 -5.02 13.02
N LEU A 187 9.60 -5.64 12.77
CA LEU A 187 8.86 -6.44 13.76
C LEU A 187 9.16 -7.92 13.60
N THR A 188 9.30 -8.38 12.35
CA THR A 188 9.62 -9.76 11.99
C THR A 188 11.03 -10.13 12.48
N PRO A 189 11.20 -11.12 13.38
CA PRO A 189 12.52 -11.60 13.77
C PRO A 189 13.30 -12.16 12.57
N ALA A 190 14.63 -12.19 12.67
CA ALA A 190 15.47 -12.84 11.67
C ALA A 190 15.09 -14.32 11.53
N ALA A 191 14.98 -14.81 10.29
CA ALA A 191 14.64 -16.20 10.02
C ALA A 191 15.73 -17.16 10.55
N SER A 192 15.32 -18.34 11.03
CA SER A 192 16.29 -19.37 11.46
C SER A 192 17.14 -19.85 10.27
N PRO A 193 18.43 -20.21 10.48
CA PRO A 193 19.18 -20.98 9.51
C PRO A 193 18.65 -22.42 9.33
N ASP A 194 17.83 -22.94 10.26
CA ASP A 194 17.14 -24.22 10.11
C ASP A 194 16.22 -24.22 8.89
N PRO A 195 16.00 -25.36 8.22
CA PRO A 195 15.02 -25.45 7.16
C PRO A 195 13.61 -25.20 7.70
N LYS A 196 12.76 -24.53 6.91
CA LYS A 196 11.33 -24.36 7.20
C LYS A 196 10.57 -24.25 5.89
N ILE A 197 9.50 -25.03 5.71
CA ILE A 197 8.65 -24.99 4.52
C ILE A 197 7.46 -24.05 4.76
N ASN A 198 7.24 -23.14 3.82
CA ASN A 198 6.30 -22.03 3.87
C ASN A 198 5.27 -22.13 2.71
N GLY A 199 4.44 -21.10 2.52
CA GLY A 199 3.51 -21.00 1.40
C GLY A 199 2.27 -21.91 1.47
N ALA A 200 1.47 -21.91 0.41
CA ALA A 200 0.18 -22.59 0.35
C ALA A 200 0.24 -24.08 0.72
N LYS A 201 -0.64 -24.51 1.65
CA LYS A 201 -0.82 -25.93 2.04
C LYS A 201 -1.79 -26.68 1.11
N VAL A 202 -2.42 -25.99 0.17
CA VAL A 202 -3.29 -26.57 -0.87
C VAL A 202 -2.95 -25.94 -2.22
N PHE A 203 -2.98 -26.73 -3.29
CA PHE A 203 -2.75 -26.25 -4.66
C PHE A 203 -3.70 -26.95 -5.64
N GLY A 204 -4.31 -26.19 -6.55
CA GLY A 204 -5.30 -26.68 -7.51
C GLY A 204 -4.81 -26.58 -8.96
N VAL A 205 -5.04 -27.63 -9.75
CA VAL A 205 -4.74 -27.73 -11.18
C VAL A 205 -5.92 -28.40 -11.90
N ARG A 206 -6.17 -28.06 -13.17
CA ARG A 206 -7.14 -28.79 -13.99
C ARG A 206 -6.58 -30.12 -14.50
N PRO A 207 -7.42 -31.17 -14.65
CA PRO A 207 -6.99 -32.45 -15.22
C PRO A 207 -6.32 -32.28 -16.60
N GLY A 208 -5.19 -32.94 -16.81
CA GLY A 208 -4.45 -32.91 -18.07
C GLY A 208 -3.74 -31.58 -18.38
N HIS A 209 -3.74 -30.60 -17.46
CA HIS A 209 -3.07 -29.31 -17.65
C HIS A 209 -1.66 -29.29 -17.04
N PRO A 210 -0.76 -28.38 -17.48
CA PRO A 210 0.59 -28.25 -16.92
C PRO A 210 0.57 -27.91 -15.43
N PHE A 211 1.18 -28.76 -14.62
CA PHE A 211 1.41 -28.53 -13.20
C PHE A 211 2.76 -27.85 -12.98
N MET A 212 2.77 -26.82 -12.12
CA MET A 212 4.01 -26.23 -11.60
C MET A 212 3.80 -25.67 -10.19
N TYR A 213 4.57 -26.16 -9.22
CA TYR A 213 4.56 -25.68 -7.82
C TYR A 213 6.00 -25.67 -7.29
N THR A 214 6.41 -24.59 -6.61
CA THR A 214 7.76 -24.46 -6.06
C THR A 214 7.71 -24.60 -4.54
N ILE A 215 8.52 -25.50 -3.97
CA ILE A 215 8.59 -25.72 -2.52
C ILE A 215 9.29 -24.53 -1.86
N ALA A 216 8.50 -23.53 -1.48
CA ALA A 216 8.95 -22.36 -0.74
C ALA A 216 9.55 -22.79 0.61
N ALA A 217 10.87 -22.65 0.78
CA ALA A 217 11.53 -23.02 2.03
C ALA A 217 12.65 -22.05 2.45
N THR A 218 12.51 -21.47 3.64
CA THR A 218 13.58 -20.70 4.31
C THR A 218 14.58 -21.63 4.99
N GLY A 219 15.71 -21.07 5.44
CA GLY A 219 16.86 -21.80 6.00
C GLY A 219 18.12 -21.71 5.14
N LYS A 220 19.28 -21.93 5.75
CA LYS A 220 20.62 -21.84 5.14
C LYS A 220 20.71 -22.70 3.87
N ARG A 221 21.45 -22.21 2.87
CA ARG A 221 21.77 -22.90 1.62
C ARG A 221 23.23 -23.44 1.67
N PRO A 222 23.58 -24.52 0.94
CA PRO A 222 22.75 -25.29 0.00
C PRO A 222 21.60 -26.03 0.69
N MET A 223 20.56 -26.33 -0.07
CA MET A 223 19.37 -27.06 0.37
C MET A 223 18.98 -28.08 -0.70
N SER A 224 18.38 -29.18 -0.26
CA SER A 224 17.86 -30.24 -1.13
C SER A 224 16.40 -30.52 -0.83
N PHE A 225 15.66 -30.93 -1.85
CA PHE A 225 14.21 -31.08 -1.83
C PHE A 225 13.78 -32.50 -2.23
N ALA A 226 12.71 -32.98 -1.61
CA ALA A 226 12.05 -34.23 -1.97
C ALA A 226 10.54 -34.16 -1.66
N VAL A 227 9.76 -35.06 -2.27
CA VAL A 227 8.33 -35.19 -2.02
C VAL A 227 7.95 -36.65 -1.90
N GLU A 228 7.20 -37.01 -0.85
CA GLU A 228 6.64 -38.36 -0.67
C GLU A 228 5.17 -38.38 -1.12
N ASN A 229 4.74 -39.52 -1.68
CA ASN A 229 3.39 -39.74 -2.24
C ASN A 229 3.01 -38.80 -3.41
N LEU A 230 4.00 -38.28 -4.14
CA LEU A 230 3.77 -37.41 -5.29
C LEU A 230 2.95 -38.15 -6.39
N PRO A 231 1.86 -37.56 -6.92
CA PRO A 231 1.05 -38.17 -7.98
C PRO A 231 1.83 -38.58 -9.23
N ALA A 232 1.41 -39.68 -9.86
CA ALA A 232 1.96 -40.13 -11.13
C ALA A 232 1.81 -39.05 -12.22
N GLY A 233 2.87 -38.87 -13.02
CA GLY A 233 2.94 -37.80 -14.02
C GLY A 233 3.53 -36.48 -13.49
N LEU A 234 3.79 -36.36 -12.19
CA LEU A 234 4.59 -35.28 -11.60
C LEU A 234 6.01 -35.75 -11.24
N SER A 235 6.94 -34.80 -11.19
CA SER A 235 8.33 -34.97 -10.74
C SER A 235 8.79 -33.75 -9.95
N VAL A 236 9.87 -33.88 -9.17
CA VAL A 236 10.47 -32.76 -8.41
C VAL A 236 11.98 -32.68 -8.68
N ASP A 237 12.46 -31.49 -8.99
CA ASP A 237 13.90 -31.20 -9.02
C ASP A 237 14.43 -31.07 -7.59
N ASN A 238 15.38 -31.94 -7.22
CA ASN A 238 15.92 -32.03 -5.87
C ASN A 238 16.87 -30.86 -5.47
N LYS A 239 17.24 -29.99 -6.40
CA LYS A 239 18.05 -28.78 -6.16
C LYS A 239 17.20 -27.52 -6.06
N THR A 240 16.21 -27.37 -6.95
CA THR A 240 15.38 -26.15 -7.03
C THR A 240 14.09 -26.25 -6.23
N GLY A 241 13.61 -27.47 -5.92
CA GLY A 241 12.33 -27.68 -5.26
C GLY A 241 11.12 -27.40 -6.16
N ILE A 242 11.33 -27.24 -7.46
CA ILE A 242 10.24 -27.06 -8.43
C ILE A 242 9.65 -28.44 -8.76
N ILE A 243 8.36 -28.60 -8.52
CA ILE A 243 7.54 -29.75 -8.88
C ILE A 243 6.86 -29.43 -10.22
N THR A 244 7.05 -30.27 -11.24
CA THR A 244 6.46 -30.10 -12.58
C THR A 244 5.87 -31.39 -13.14
N GLY A 245 4.94 -31.27 -14.08
CA GLY A 245 4.41 -32.42 -14.82
C GLY A 245 2.97 -32.22 -15.29
N VAL A 246 2.22 -33.32 -15.44
CA VAL A 246 0.78 -33.33 -15.76
C VAL A 246 0.12 -34.51 -15.05
N VAL A 247 -1.02 -34.29 -14.38
CA VAL A 247 -1.86 -35.37 -13.83
C VAL A 247 -3.16 -35.44 -14.64
N ALA A 248 -3.52 -36.63 -15.14
CA ALA A 248 -4.69 -36.81 -16.01
C ALA A 248 -6.00 -36.98 -15.24
N ASP A 249 -5.97 -37.64 -14.07
CA ASP A 249 -7.15 -38.05 -13.33
C ASP A 249 -7.54 -37.04 -12.25
N LYS A 250 -8.85 -36.85 -12.03
CA LYS A 250 -9.38 -36.03 -10.93
C LYS A 250 -9.17 -36.70 -9.58
N GLY A 251 -8.80 -35.92 -8.57
CA GLY A 251 -8.65 -36.40 -7.19
C GLY A 251 -7.96 -35.39 -6.27
N GLU A 252 -7.94 -35.71 -4.98
CA GLU A 252 -7.10 -35.04 -3.99
C GLU A 252 -5.97 -35.97 -3.53
N THR A 253 -4.78 -35.44 -3.28
CA THR A 253 -3.65 -36.21 -2.75
C THR A 253 -2.84 -35.35 -1.79
N VAL A 254 -2.62 -35.85 -0.58
CA VAL A 254 -1.74 -35.21 0.41
C VAL A 254 -0.33 -35.74 0.22
N VAL A 255 0.56 -34.87 -0.25
CA VAL A 255 1.99 -35.15 -0.44
C VAL A 255 2.79 -34.58 0.72
N LYS A 256 3.87 -35.26 1.13
CA LYS A 256 4.76 -34.75 2.19
C LYS A 256 5.97 -34.09 1.56
N LEU A 257 6.03 -32.76 1.61
CA LEU A 257 7.18 -31.97 1.16
C LEU A 257 8.33 -32.12 2.17
N LYS A 258 9.56 -32.22 1.68
CA LYS A 258 10.79 -32.26 2.48
C LYS A 258 11.80 -31.25 1.97
N ALA A 259 12.44 -30.51 2.89
CA ALA A 259 13.50 -29.55 2.61
C ALA A 259 14.63 -29.75 3.62
N THR A 260 15.85 -30.01 3.14
CA THR A 260 16.99 -30.47 3.96
C THR A 260 18.24 -29.64 3.70
N ASN A 261 18.90 -29.16 4.76
CA ASN A 261 20.22 -28.52 4.72
C ASN A 261 21.15 -29.14 5.79
N GLU A 262 22.31 -28.53 6.03
CA GLU A 262 23.31 -29.03 7.01
C GLU A 262 22.82 -29.12 8.47
N LEU A 263 21.72 -28.43 8.84
CA LEU A 263 21.19 -28.39 10.20
C LEU A 263 20.05 -29.39 10.44
N GLY A 264 19.44 -29.92 9.37
CA GLY A 264 18.38 -30.92 9.48
C GLY A 264 17.40 -30.93 8.31
N THR A 265 16.20 -31.47 8.55
CA THR A 265 15.11 -31.59 7.56
C THR A 265 13.81 -31.02 8.11
N ALA A 266 13.18 -30.11 7.36
CA ALA A 266 11.79 -29.73 7.58
C ALA A 266 10.85 -30.59 6.75
N THR A 267 9.64 -30.81 7.26
CA THR A 267 8.54 -31.45 6.50
C THR A 267 7.25 -30.65 6.67
N ARG A 268 6.43 -30.59 5.61
CA ARG A 268 5.12 -29.92 5.58
C ARG A 268 4.25 -30.66 4.57
N ASP A 269 2.98 -30.86 4.91
CA ASP A 269 2.03 -31.53 4.02
C ASP A 269 1.39 -30.51 3.05
N LEU A 270 1.23 -30.93 1.80
CA LEU A 270 0.59 -30.18 0.73
C LEU A 270 -0.54 -31.02 0.13
N LYS A 271 -1.75 -30.47 0.10
CA LYS A 271 -2.89 -31.07 -0.60
C LYS A 271 -2.89 -30.63 -2.07
N ILE A 272 -2.51 -31.53 -2.97
CA ILE A 272 -2.70 -31.36 -4.41
C ILE A 272 -4.15 -31.72 -4.74
N VAL A 273 -4.84 -30.84 -5.47
CA VAL A 273 -6.22 -31.03 -5.93
C VAL A 273 -6.23 -30.97 -7.45
N VAL A 274 -6.54 -32.08 -8.11
CA VAL A 274 -6.73 -32.17 -9.56
C VAL A 274 -8.23 -32.12 -9.83
N GLY A 275 -8.73 -30.97 -10.28
CA GLY A 275 -10.16 -30.67 -10.30
C GLY A 275 -10.50 -29.37 -11.05
N ASP A 276 -11.75 -28.93 -10.96
CA ASP A 276 -12.25 -27.85 -11.84
C ASP A 276 -11.90 -26.43 -11.35
N ARG A 277 -11.34 -26.28 -10.15
CA ARG A 277 -10.91 -24.99 -9.55
C ARG A 277 -9.39 -24.91 -9.40
N ILE A 278 -8.82 -23.81 -9.89
CA ILE A 278 -7.44 -23.37 -9.65
C ILE A 278 -7.41 -22.26 -8.60
N ALA A 279 -6.23 -21.71 -8.26
CA ALA A 279 -6.07 -20.60 -7.30
C ALA A 279 -6.72 -20.85 -5.92
N LEU A 280 -6.56 -22.07 -5.37
CA LEU A 280 -7.20 -22.50 -4.12
C LEU A 280 -6.72 -21.78 -2.85
N THR A 281 -5.62 -21.02 -2.95
CA THR A 281 -5.25 -19.92 -2.03
C THR A 281 -5.12 -18.62 -2.84
N PRO A 282 -5.15 -17.43 -2.21
CA PRO A 282 -5.02 -16.16 -2.92
C PRO A 282 -3.72 -16.07 -3.73
N PRO A 283 -3.71 -15.53 -4.96
CA PRO A 283 -2.48 -15.36 -5.73
C PRO A 283 -1.46 -14.47 -4.99
N MET A 284 -0.22 -14.95 -4.87
CA MET A 284 0.91 -14.20 -4.31
C MET A 284 1.96 -13.92 -5.37
N GLY A 285 2.37 -12.68 -5.57
CA GLY A 285 3.37 -12.33 -6.57
C GLY A 285 3.73 -10.84 -6.61
N TRP A 286 4.23 -10.41 -7.75
CA TRP A 286 4.63 -9.04 -8.04
C TRP A 286 3.93 -8.54 -9.31
N ASN A 287 3.62 -7.24 -9.35
CA ASN A 287 3.12 -6.54 -10.53
C ASN A 287 3.95 -5.26 -10.72
N GLY A 288 4.56 -5.11 -11.91
CA GLY A 288 5.44 -3.99 -12.21
C GLY A 288 4.77 -2.63 -12.43
N TYR A 289 3.44 -2.53 -12.46
CA TYR A 289 2.76 -1.28 -12.82
C TYR A 289 3.08 -0.14 -11.85
N ASN A 290 2.95 -0.36 -10.53
CA ASN A 290 3.17 0.65 -9.48
C ASN A 290 4.64 1.04 -9.25
N ARG A 291 5.56 0.51 -10.08
CA ARG A 291 6.97 0.93 -10.13
C ARG A 291 7.45 1.39 -11.52
N TYR A 292 7.02 0.74 -12.59
CA TYR A 292 7.56 0.96 -13.93
C TYR A 292 6.54 1.53 -14.92
N GLY A 293 5.25 1.16 -14.81
CA GLY A 293 4.21 1.55 -15.77
C GLY A 293 4.63 1.28 -17.22
N ASP A 294 4.36 2.24 -18.12
CA ASP A 294 4.75 2.21 -19.54
C ASP A 294 6.26 1.93 -19.81
N SER A 295 7.17 2.09 -18.83
CA SER A 295 8.61 1.83 -19.02
C SER A 295 9.02 0.35 -18.93
N ILE A 296 8.10 -0.54 -18.51
CA ILE A 296 8.37 -1.97 -18.32
C ILE A 296 8.91 -2.64 -19.59
N ASN A 297 9.90 -3.53 -19.45
CA ASN A 297 10.54 -4.26 -20.54
C ASN A 297 11.10 -5.61 -20.06
N ASP A 298 11.48 -6.48 -21.00
CA ASP A 298 12.02 -7.82 -20.74
C ASP A 298 13.16 -7.82 -19.69
N ALA A 299 14.16 -6.95 -19.86
CA ALA A 299 15.31 -6.88 -18.97
C ALA A 299 14.94 -6.45 -17.54
N ILE A 300 13.96 -5.55 -17.38
CA ILE A 300 13.41 -5.21 -16.06
C ILE A 300 12.72 -6.44 -15.46
N VAL A 301 11.84 -7.13 -16.20
CA VAL A 301 11.13 -8.32 -15.69
C VAL A 301 12.11 -9.42 -15.26
N ARG A 302 13.17 -9.69 -16.04
CA ARG A 302 14.22 -10.65 -15.64
C ARG A 302 14.98 -10.20 -14.39
N SER A 303 15.30 -8.90 -14.30
CA SER A 303 15.96 -8.34 -13.11
C SER A 303 15.08 -8.43 -11.86
N SER A 304 13.77 -8.19 -11.99
CA SER A 304 12.80 -8.37 -10.90
C SER A 304 12.66 -9.82 -10.47
N VAL A 305 12.68 -10.78 -11.40
CA VAL A 305 12.73 -12.23 -11.11
C VAL A 305 13.97 -12.60 -10.32
N ASP A 306 15.17 -12.24 -10.80
CA ASP A 306 16.43 -12.54 -10.09
C ASP A 306 16.54 -11.80 -8.74
N ALA A 307 15.92 -10.63 -8.60
CA ALA A 307 15.77 -9.95 -7.31
C ALA A 307 14.81 -10.71 -6.35
N MET A 308 13.69 -11.25 -6.82
CA MET A 308 12.79 -12.07 -5.99
C MET A 308 13.37 -13.43 -5.59
N VAL A 309 14.32 -13.99 -6.37
CA VAL A 309 15.12 -15.15 -5.94
C VAL A 309 16.15 -14.74 -4.89
N SER A 310 16.96 -13.72 -5.17
CA SER A 310 18.13 -13.35 -4.34
C SER A 310 17.77 -12.67 -3.02
N SER A 311 16.71 -11.86 -2.98
CA SER A 311 16.10 -11.36 -1.74
C SER A 311 15.49 -12.46 -0.88
N GLY A 312 15.18 -13.61 -1.49
CA GLY A 312 14.59 -14.78 -0.87
C GLY A 312 13.07 -14.85 -0.90
N LEU A 313 12.37 -13.91 -1.56
CA LEU A 313 10.90 -13.87 -1.58
C LEU A 313 10.25 -15.17 -2.09
N ILE A 314 10.83 -15.84 -3.09
CA ILE A 314 10.32 -17.15 -3.55
C ILE A 314 10.25 -18.21 -2.43
N ASN A 315 11.11 -18.11 -1.41
CA ASN A 315 11.15 -19.01 -0.26
C ASN A 315 10.00 -18.78 0.76
N HIS A 316 9.20 -17.73 0.56
CA HIS A 316 8.03 -17.38 1.36
C HIS A 316 6.70 -17.62 0.61
N GLY A 317 6.72 -18.04 -0.66
CA GLY A 317 5.54 -18.38 -1.46
C GLY A 317 5.12 -17.36 -2.51
N TRP A 318 5.82 -16.22 -2.63
CA TRP A 318 5.63 -15.27 -3.73
C TRP A 318 5.99 -15.94 -5.06
N THR A 319 5.02 -16.11 -5.95
CA THR A 319 5.12 -17.03 -7.11
C THR A 319 4.66 -16.46 -8.45
N TYR A 320 3.86 -15.38 -8.52
CA TYR A 320 3.46 -14.75 -9.79
C TYR A 320 4.34 -13.54 -10.16
N ILE A 321 4.61 -13.37 -11.45
CA ILE A 321 5.37 -12.25 -12.06
C ILE A 321 4.47 -11.64 -13.14
N ASN A 322 3.71 -10.61 -12.77
CA ASN A 322 2.66 -10.04 -13.62
C ASN A 322 3.18 -8.83 -14.41
N ILE A 323 3.15 -8.95 -15.74
CA ILE A 323 3.43 -7.88 -16.69
C ILE A 323 2.10 -7.15 -16.97
N ASP A 324 2.03 -5.88 -16.56
CA ASP A 324 0.85 -5.03 -16.74
C ASP A 324 0.90 -4.26 -18.08
N ASP A 325 0.16 -3.16 -18.23
CA ASP A 325 0.07 -2.40 -19.49
C ASP A 325 1.44 -1.99 -20.09
N GLY A 326 1.48 -1.87 -21.41
CA GLY A 326 2.65 -1.44 -22.17
C GLY A 326 3.57 -2.55 -22.72
N TRP A 327 3.14 -3.81 -22.71
CA TRP A 327 3.86 -4.93 -23.34
C TRP A 327 3.52 -5.13 -24.83
N SER A 328 2.28 -4.85 -25.25
CA SER A 328 1.82 -5.03 -26.65
C SER A 328 2.15 -3.82 -27.52
N VAL A 329 1.88 -3.87 -28.82
CA VAL A 329 2.09 -2.72 -29.74
C VAL A 329 1.17 -1.54 -29.39
N LYS A 330 1.71 -0.31 -29.33
CA LYS A 330 0.93 0.92 -29.13
C LYS A 330 0.42 1.46 -30.46
N LEU A 331 -0.90 1.67 -30.57
CA LEU A 331 -1.50 2.16 -31.80
C LEU A 331 -1.21 3.66 -32.01
N GLY A 332 -0.94 4.06 -33.25
CA GLY A 332 -0.78 5.47 -33.62
C GLY A 332 0.47 6.18 -33.08
N THR A 333 1.48 5.46 -32.58
CA THR A 333 2.73 6.06 -32.08
C THR A 333 3.87 6.00 -33.11
N ASN A 334 4.72 7.03 -33.10
CA ASN A 334 5.97 7.07 -33.88
C ASN A 334 7.18 6.53 -33.10
N ASN A 335 7.04 6.15 -31.82
CA ASN A 335 8.16 5.61 -31.04
C ASN A 335 8.52 4.18 -31.51
N PRO A 336 9.72 3.95 -32.07
CA PRO A 336 10.07 2.69 -32.73
C PRO A 336 10.22 1.50 -31.78
N LEU A 337 10.29 1.70 -30.46
CA LEU A 337 10.33 0.61 -29.48
C LEU A 337 8.94 0.03 -29.21
N ILE A 338 7.88 0.83 -29.37
CA ILE A 338 6.51 0.48 -29.01
C ILE A 338 5.54 0.42 -30.21
N SER A 339 5.96 0.88 -31.40
CA SER A 339 5.25 0.65 -32.66
C SER A 339 5.66 -0.65 -33.37
N GLY A 340 4.75 -1.19 -34.18
CA GLY A 340 4.91 -2.43 -34.95
C GLY A 340 3.57 -2.87 -35.54
N GLU A 341 3.50 -4.10 -36.06
CA GLU A 341 2.23 -4.72 -36.46
C GLU A 341 1.51 -5.28 -35.22
N PRO A 342 0.29 -4.82 -34.90
CA PRO A 342 -0.35 -5.13 -33.61
C PRO A 342 -0.81 -6.57 -33.46
N ARG A 343 -1.06 -7.26 -34.57
CA ARG A 343 -1.48 -8.67 -34.66
C ARG A 343 -0.71 -9.37 -35.77
N ASP A 344 -0.59 -10.69 -35.71
CA ASP A 344 -0.01 -11.50 -36.79
C ASP A 344 -1.03 -11.88 -37.88
N LEU A 345 -0.60 -12.67 -38.86
CA LEU A 345 -1.45 -13.15 -39.95
C LEU A 345 -2.59 -14.09 -39.50
N ASN A 346 -2.52 -14.62 -38.27
CA ASN A 346 -3.57 -15.44 -37.65
C ASN A 346 -4.49 -14.61 -36.74
N GLY A 347 -4.30 -13.29 -36.68
CA GLY A 347 -5.05 -12.40 -35.80
C GLY A 347 -4.55 -12.36 -34.36
N MET A 348 -3.50 -13.09 -33.98
CA MET A 348 -2.98 -13.14 -32.61
C MET A 348 -2.20 -11.88 -32.24
N ILE A 349 -2.38 -11.37 -31.02
CA ILE A 349 -1.70 -10.16 -30.52
C ILE A 349 -0.16 -10.27 -30.50
N ASN A 350 0.52 -9.20 -30.91
CA ASN A 350 1.97 -9.09 -30.86
C ASN A 350 2.46 -8.22 -29.69
N ALA A 351 3.58 -8.66 -29.11
CA ALA A 351 4.38 -7.85 -28.19
C ALA A 351 5.15 -6.76 -28.94
N ASN A 352 5.52 -5.69 -28.24
CA ASN A 352 6.38 -4.64 -28.80
C ASN A 352 7.87 -4.93 -28.60
N LYS A 353 8.76 -4.09 -29.15
CA LYS A 353 10.21 -4.36 -29.20
C LYS A 353 10.91 -4.23 -27.83
N LYS A 354 10.22 -3.79 -26.77
CA LYS A 354 10.67 -3.94 -25.37
C LYS A 354 10.61 -5.39 -24.88
N PHE A 355 9.89 -6.26 -25.60
CA PHE A 355 9.63 -7.66 -25.30
C PHE A 355 9.84 -8.53 -26.55
N PRO A 356 11.09 -8.68 -27.03
CA PRO A 356 11.39 -9.29 -28.33
C PRO A 356 11.04 -10.78 -28.42
N ASP A 357 11.00 -11.50 -27.29
CA ASP A 357 10.54 -12.89 -27.22
C ASP A 357 9.82 -13.14 -25.88
N MET A 358 8.49 -13.06 -25.91
CA MET A 358 7.64 -13.33 -24.74
C MET A 358 7.67 -14.79 -24.30
N LYS A 359 7.98 -15.75 -25.18
CA LYS A 359 8.11 -17.16 -24.79
C LYS A 359 9.40 -17.38 -24.02
N ALA A 360 10.54 -16.89 -24.52
CA ALA A 360 11.81 -16.97 -23.82
C ALA A 360 11.84 -16.15 -22.52
N LEU A 361 10.91 -15.21 -22.33
CA LEU A 361 10.67 -14.56 -21.04
C LEU A 361 9.87 -15.47 -20.09
N CYS A 362 8.77 -16.08 -20.53
CA CYS A 362 7.98 -17.04 -19.74
C CYS A 362 8.80 -18.28 -19.35
N ASP A 363 9.49 -18.91 -20.30
CA ASP A 363 10.35 -20.08 -20.07
C ASP A 363 11.42 -19.78 -19.00
N TYR A 364 11.96 -18.55 -18.98
CA TYR A 364 12.90 -18.09 -17.95
C TYR A 364 12.20 -17.88 -16.59
N ILE A 365 11.02 -17.26 -16.56
CA ILE A 365 10.21 -17.09 -15.33
C ILE A 365 9.90 -18.46 -14.70
N HIS A 366 9.50 -19.44 -15.52
CA HIS A 366 9.26 -20.82 -15.10
C HIS A 366 10.53 -21.52 -14.63
N SER A 367 11.67 -21.32 -15.31
CA SER A 367 12.97 -21.91 -14.93
C SER A 367 13.46 -21.46 -13.54
N LYS A 368 12.93 -20.34 -13.05
CA LYS A 368 13.21 -19.76 -11.73
C LYS A 368 12.17 -20.14 -10.68
N GLY A 369 11.14 -20.93 -11.03
CA GLY A 369 10.08 -21.38 -10.13
C GLY A 369 8.89 -20.44 -9.99
N PHE A 370 8.78 -19.40 -10.82
CA PHE A 370 7.66 -18.46 -10.85
C PHE A 370 6.66 -18.79 -11.97
N LYS A 371 5.50 -18.13 -11.94
CA LYS A 371 4.43 -18.13 -12.94
C LYS A 371 4.38 -16.78 -13.65
N ALA A 372 4.16 -16.78 -14.96
CA ALA A 372 4.13 -15.56 -15.76
C ALA A 372 2.70 -15.00 -15.85
N GLY A 373 2.51 -13.70 -15.64
CA GLY A 373 1.23 -13.02 -15.81
C GLY A 373 1.27 -11.95 -16.89
N ILE A 374 0.14 -11.74 -17.55
CA ILE A 374 -0.04 -10.75 -18.61
C ILE A 374 -1.31 -9.91 -18.39
N TYR A 375 -1.49 -8.91 -19.22
CA TYR A 375 -2.54 -7.90 -19.11
C TYR A 375 -3.22 -7.63 -20.46
N SER A 376 -4.54 -7.44 -20.46
CA SER A 376 -5.29 -6.93 -21.61
C SER A 376 -6.63 -6.29 -21.17
N SER A 377 -7.33 -5.63 -22.09
CA SER A 377 -8.65 -5.02 -21.88
C SER A 377 -9.67 -5.51 -22.92
N PRO A 378 -10.99 -5.57 -22.63
CA PRO A 378 -12.03 -5.99 -23.59
C PRO A 378 -12.38 -4.92 -24.63
N SER A 379 -11.43 -4.06 -24.99
CA SER A 379 -11.57 -3.04 -26.04
C SER A 379 -10.51 -3.28 -27.13
N THR A 380 -10.48 -2.43 -28.16
CA THR A 380 -9.38 -2.46 -29.15
C THR A 380 -8.07 -1.90 -28.59
N VAL A 381 -8.15 -1.12 -27.49
CA VAL A 381 -6.98 -0.61 -26.76
C VAL A 381 -7.10 -0.68 -25.24
N THR A 382 -5.96 -0.75 -24.56
CA THR A 382 -5.80 -0.75 -23.09
C THR A 382 -6.05 0.62 -22.44
N CYS A 383 -5.75 0.77 -21.13
CA CYS A 383 -5.74 2.06 -20.44
C CYS A 383 -4.73 3.04 -21.08
N SER A 384 -3.47 2.62 -21.21
CA SER A 384 -2.39 3.44 -21.80
C SER A 384 -2.44 3.50 -23.33
N GLY A 385 -3.42 2.88 -24.00
CA GLY A 385 -3.59 2.95 -25.47
C GLY A 385 -2.79 1.92 -26.28
N TYR A 386 -2.37 0.83 -25.65
CA TYR A 386 -1.75 -0.32 -26.32
C TYR A 386 -2.80 -1.27 -26.89
N THR A 387 -2.41 -2.16 -27.81
CA THR A 387 -3.32 -3.14 -28.45
C THR A 387 -3.95 -4.05 -27.41
N ALA A 388 -5.26 -4.27 -27.51
CA ALA A 388 -6.04 -5.11 -26.60
C ALA A 388 -6.97 -6.08 -27.37
N SER A 389 -7.74 -6.90 -26.64
CA SER A 389 -8.23 -8.21 -27.11
C SER A 389 -9.66 -8.27 -27.67
N TYR A 390 -10.37 -7.14 -27.80
CA TYR A 390 -11.77 -7.19 -28.26
C TYR A 390 -11.94 -7.80 -29.65
N GLY A 391 -12.73 -8.88 -29.74
CA GLY A 391 -13.02 -9.60 -30.98
C GLY A 391 -11.91 -10.54 -31.45
N PHE A 392 -10.88 -10.76 -30.62
CA PHE A 392 -9.75 -11.67 -30.84
C PHE A 392 -9.43 -12.47 -29.55
N GLU A 393 -10.43 -12.66 -28.68
CA GLU A 393 -10.19 -13.22 -27.35
C GLU A 393 -9.70 -14.68 -27.42
N ASP A 394 -10.13 -15.46 -28.41
CA ASP A 394 -9.70 -16.85 -28.64
C ASP A 394 -8.23 -16.91 -29.12
N GLU A 395 -7.89 -16.07 -30.09
CA GLU A 395 -6.56 -15.95 -30.69
C GLU A 395 -5.54 -15.47 -29.64
N ASP A 396 -5.91 -14.48 -28.82
CA ASP A 396 -5.05 -13.95 -27.76
C ASP A 396 -4.88 -14.96 -26.62
N ALA A 397 -5.96 -15.65 -26.21
CA ALA A 397 -5.86 -16.74 -25.24
C ALA A 397 -4.90 -17.85 -25.70
N GLN A 398 -5.00 -18.26 -26.97
CA GLN A 398 -4.11 -19.26 -27.56
C GLN A 398 -2.66 -18.76 -27.58
N ARG A 399 -2.41 -17.53 -28.04
CA ARG A 399 -1.07 -16.92 -28.05
C ARG A 399 -0.45 -16.84 -26.65
N TRP A 400 -1.24 -16.49 -25.63
CA TRP A 400 -0.77 -16.46 -24.24
C TRP A 400 -0.44 -17.86 -23.70
N ALA A 401 -1.22 -18.88 -24.06
CA ALA A 401 -0.93 -20.27 -23.69
C ALA A 401 0.34 -20.81 -24.37
N ASP A 402 0.56 -20.46 -25.64
CA ASP A 402 1.75 -20.85 -26.43
C ASP A 402 3.04 -20.15 -25.96
N TRP A 403 2.94 -18.88 -25.54
CA TRP A 403 4.02 -18.19 -24.83
C TRP A 403 4.25 -18.74 -23.43
N GLY A 404 3.20 -19.23 -22.75
CA GLY A 404 3.29 -19.88 -21.46
C GLY A 404 2.81 -19.05 -20.27
N PHE A 405 1.94 -18.07 -20.47
CA PHE A 405 1.34 -17.30 -19.39
C PHE A 405 0.38 -18.16 -18.53
N ASP A 406 0.30 -17.81 -17.25
CA ASP A 406 -0.40 -18.54 -16.17
C ASP A 406 -1.42 -17.63 -15.44
N TYR A 407 -1.47 -16.34 -15.78
CA TYR A 407 -2.32 -15.33 -15.16
C TYR A 407 -2.67 -14.23 -16.17
N LEU A 408 -3.92 -13.75 -16.14
CA LEU A 408 -4.40 -12.60 -16.90
C LEU A 408 -5.10 -11.60 -15.97
N LYS A 409 -4.58 -10.37 -15.88
CA LYS A 409 -5.36 -9.21 -15.45
C LYS A 409 -6.15 -8.73 -16.66
N HIS A 410 -7.47 -8.85 -16.62
CA HIS A 410 -8.35 -8.37 -17.68
C HIS A 410 -9.09 -7.11 -17.20
N ASP A 411 -8.86 -5.98 -17.87
CA ASP A 411 -9.31 -4.65 -17.45
C ASP A 411 -10.76 -4.33 -17.87
N PHE A 412 -11.20 -3.09 -17.65
CA PHE A 412 -12.41 -2.51 -18.23
C PHE A 412 -12.15 -1.20 -18.99
N CYS A 413 -10.92 -0.68 -18.96
CA CYS A 413 -10.48 0.49 -19.71
C CYS A 413 -10.92 0.47 -21.18
N SER A 414 -11.38 1.62 -21.69
CA SER A 414 -11.85 1.78 -23.07
C SER A 414 -13.07 0.92 -23.48
N TYR A 415 -13.74 0.17 -22.59
CA TYR A 415 -14.91 -0.63 -22.99
C TYR A 415 -16.12 0.22 -23.43
N ASN A 416 -16.21 1.47 -22.99
CA ASN A 416 -17.18 2.45 -23.47
C ASN A 416 -17.13 2.67 -25.00
N LYS A 417 -15.97 2.46 -25.65
CA LYS A 417 -15.82 2.48 -27.12
C LYS A 417 -16.56 1.33 -27.82
N ILE A 418 -16.88 0.26 -27.07
CA ILE A 418 -17.62 -0.92 -27.53
C ILE A 418 -19.09 -0.85 -27.08
N SER A 419 -19.35 -0.45 -25.83
CA SER A 419 -20.70 -0.28 -25.30
C SER A 419 -20.76 0.76 -24.18
N ASN A 420 -21.64 1.76 -24.34
CA ASN A 420 -21.90 2.79 -23.33
C ASN A 420 -23.04 2.42 -22.35
N SER A 421 -23.39 1.13 -22.24
CA SER A 421 -24.46 0.67 -21.35
C SER A 421 -23.89 0.17 -20.03
N GLU A 422 -24.27 0.79 -18.91
CA GLU A 422 -23.87 0.37 -17.56
C GLU A 422 -24.67 -0.83 -17.02
N SER A 423 -25.39 -1.56 -17.89
CA SER A 423 -26.17 -2.72 -17.46
C SER A 423 -25.27 -3.85 -16.93
N LEU A 424 -25.75 -4.61 -15.95
CA LEU A 424 -25.04 -5.76 -15.40
C LEU A 424 -24.62 -6.76 -16.50
N ALA A 425 -25.48 -6.99 -17.49
CA ALA A 425 -25.16 -7.86 -18.63
C ALA A 425 -24.01 -7.30 -19.51
N THR A 426 -23.87 -5.98 -19.58
CA THR A 426 -22.76 -5.31 -20.27
C THR A 426 -21.45 -5.47 -19.49
N LEU A 427 -21.48 -5.25 -18.17
CA LEU A 427 -20.32 -5.42 -17.28
C LEU A 427 -19.81 -6.88 -17.27
N GLN A 428 -20.74 -7.84 -17.31
CA GLN A 428 -20.45 -9.28 -17.33
C GLN A 428 -19.93 -9.80 -18.68
N LYS A 429 -20.32 -9.18 -19.81
CA LYS A 429 -20.04 -9.70 -21.15
C LYS A 429 -18.54 -9.90 -21.43
N PRO A 430 -17.65 -8.91 -21.22
CA PRO A 430 -16.19 -9.08 -21.32
C PRO A 430 -15.65 -10.35 -20.69
N TYR A 431 -15.93 -10.52 -19.40
CA TYR A 431 -15.36 -11.58 -18.59
C TYR A 431 -15.88 -12.96 -18.98
N LYS A 432 -17.16 -13.04 -19.39
CA LYS A 432 -17.73 -14.27 -19.95
C LYS A 432 -17.09 -14.66 -21.28
N VAL A 433 -16.79 -13.70 -22.17
CA VAL A 433 -16.10 -13.99 -23.44
C VAL A 433 -14.67 -14.44 -23.17
N MET A 434 -13.92 -13.69 -22.36
CA MET A 434 -12.52 -14.03 -22.04
C MET A 434 -12.39 -15.38 -21.30
N ARG A 435 -13.27 -15.70 -20.33
CA ARG A 435 -13.28 -17.01 -19.67
C ARG A 435 -13.55 -18.15 -20.66
N ASN A 436 -14.44 -17.95 -21.64
CA ASN A 436 -14.71 -18.95 -22.66
C ASN A 436 -13.51 -19.20 -23.59
N ALA A 437 -12.74 -18.16 -23.91
CA ALA A 437 -11.48 -18.30 -24.64
C ALA A 437 -10.42 -19.07 -23.83
N LEU A 438 -10.17 -18.64 -22.58
CA LEU A 438 -9.25 -19.30 -21.65
C LEU A 438 -9.69 -20.73 -21.25
N ASN A 439 -10.90 -21.16 -21.60
CA ASN A 439 -11.36 -22.54 -21.42
C ASN A 439 -11.01 -23.47 -22.60
N LYS A 440 -10.66 -22.93 -23.76
CA LYS A 440 -10.27 -23.70 -24.96
C LYS A 440 -8.80 -24.12 -24.93
N VAL A 441 -7.95 -23.32 -24.25
CA VAL A 441 -6.51 -23.53 -24.20
C VAL A 441 -6.10 -24.51 -23.09
N LYS A 442 -5.11 -25.36 -23.39
CA LYS A 442 -4.60 -26.41 -22.47
C LYS A 442 -3.59 -25.86 -21.45
N ARG A 443 -3.88 -24.70 -20.85
CA ARG A 443 -3.06 -24.07 -19.79
C ARG A 443 -3.94 -23.41 -18.74
N ASP A 444 -3.52 -23.50 -17.48
CA ASP A 444 -4.25 -22.91 -16.35
C ASP A 444 -3.90 -21.44 -16.19
N ILE A 445 -4.71 -20.60 -16.83
CA ILE A 445 -4.62 -19.14 -16.75
C ILE A 445 -5.64 -18.64 -15.71
N VAL A 446 -5.11 -18.12 -14.60
CA VAL A 446 -5.86 -17.43 -13.55
C VAL A 446 -6.43 -16.14 -14.11
N LEU A 447 -7.74 -15.92 -14.02
CA LEU A 447 -8.41 -14.75 -14.58
C LEU A 447 -8.80 -13.75 -13.47
N SER A 448 -8.14 -12.60 -13.42
CA SER A 448 -8.48 -11.50 -12.49
C SER A 448 -9.25 -10.38 -13.21
N TYR A 449 -10.39 -9.98 -12.65
CA TYR A 449 -11.27 -8.96 -13.23
C TYR A 449 -10.93 -7.55 -12.70
N SER A 450 -10.36 -6.69 -13.53
CA SER A 450 -9.99 -5.31 -13.19
C SER A 450 -11.05 -4.32 -13.68
N GLN A 451 -12.20 -4.34 -13.00
CA GLN A 451 -13.38 -3.48 -13.28
C GLN A 451 -13.86 -2.66 -12.06
N TYR A 452 -12.96 -2.41 -11.12
CA TYR A 452 -13.08 -1.40 -10.07
C TYR A 452 -14.30 -1.50 -9.11
N GLY A 453 -14.90 -2.69 -8.96
CA GLY A 453 -16.07 -2.93 -8.13
C GLY A 453 -17.43 -2.75 -8.81
N MET A 454 -17.47 -2.40 -10.09
CA MET A 454 -18.71 -2.06 -10.81
C MET A 454 -19.76 -3.21 -10.78
N GLY A 455 -21.03 -2.84 -10.71
CA GLY A 455 -22.15 -3.80 -10.74
C GLY A 455 -22.10 -4.88 -9.65
N ASP A 456 -21.52 -4.57 -8.48
CA ASP A 456 -21.33 -5.50 -7.36
C ASP A 456 -20.64 -6.81 -7.76
N VAL A 457 -19.48 -6.73 -8.42
CA VAL A 457 -18.76 -7.89 -9.03
C VAL A 457 -18.67 -9.15 -8.17
N TRP A 458 -18.51 -9.01 -6.86
CA TRP A 458 -18.47 -10.10 -5.88
C TRP A 458 -19.73 -10.97 -5.87
N LYS A 459 -20.89 -10.46 -6.33
CA LYS A 459 -22.13 -11.22 -6.47
C LYS A 459 -22.14 -12.17 -7.69
N TRP A 460 -21.22 -12.03 -8.64
CA TRP A 460 -21.26 -12.76 -9.91
C TRP A 460 -19.90 -13.24 -10.46
N GLY A 461 -18.77 -12.78 -9.93
CA GLY A 461 -17.44 -13.10 -10.46
C GLY A 461 -17.14 -14.60 -10.56
N ASP A 462 -17.39 -15.34 -9.47
CA ASP A 462 -17.22 -16.81 -9.44
C ASP A 462 -18.14 -17.52 -10.44
N SER A 463 -19.38 -17.05 -10.61
CA SER A 463 -20.35 -17.63 -11.55
C SER A 463 -19.96 -17.49 -13.03
N LEU A 464 -19.03 -16.59 -13.33
CA LEU A 464 -18.42 -16.41 -14.65
C LEU A 464 -16.96 -16.92 -14.71
N GLY A 465 -16.52 -17.68 -13.70
CA GLY A 465 -15.18 -18.29 -13.66
C GLY A 465 -14.02 -17.30 -13.47
N GLY A 466 -14.28 -16.16 -12.82
CA GLY A 466 -13.24 -15.26 -12.34
C GLY A 466 -12.56 -15.83 -11.09
N ASN A 467 -11.24 -15.77 -11.04
CA ASN A 467 -10.45 -16.24 -9.91
C ASN A 467 -10.15 -15.12 -8.90
N SER A 468 -10.20 -13.87 -9.33
CA SER A 468 -10.23 -12.70 -8.45
C SER A 468 -10.91 -11.53 -9.14
N TRP A 469 -11.35 -10.53 -8.38
CA TRP A 469 -11.98 -9.33 -8.94
C TRP A 469 -11.71 -8.09 -8.11
N ARG A 470 -11.30 -7.02 -8.79
CA ARG A 470 -11.12 -5.69 -8.20
C ARG A 470 -12.45 -5.18 -7.66
N THR A 471 -12.48 -4.91 -6.36
CA THR A 471 -13.64 -4.47 -5.57
C THR A 471 -13.75 -2.94 -5.47
N THR A 472 -12.67 -2.22 -5.82
CA THR A 472 -12.50 -0.77 -5.63
C THR A 472 -11.77 -0.14 -6.83
N PRO A 473 -11.80 1.20 -6.97
CA PRO A 473 -10.81 1.97 -7.73
C PRO A 473 -9.36 1.65 -7.35
N ASP A 474 -8.41 2.15 -8.14
CA ASP A 474 -6.97 1.90 -7.94
C ASP A 474 -6.47 2.53 -6.64
N LEU A 475 -5.68 1.76 -5.88
CA LEU A 475 -5.13 2.16 -4.60
C LEU A 475 -3.90 3.05 -4.78
N ILE A 476 -3.86 4.17 -4.06
CA ILE A 476 -2.68 5.00 -3.93
C ILE A 476 -2.04 4.86 -2.54
N ASP A 477 -0.76 5.19 -2.44
CA ASP A 477 0.10 5.09 -1.25
C ASP A 477 -0.19 6.16 -0.17
N LYS A 478 -1.44 6.61 -0.03
CA LYS A 478 -1.88 7.55 1.01
C LYS A 478 -2.83 6.85 1.98
N TRP A 479 -2.78 7.21 3.26
CA TRP A 479 -3.71 6.67 4.27
C TRP A 479 -5.17 6.92 3.88
N ASN A 480 -5.49 8.16 3.50
CA ASN A 480 -6.82 8.57 3.04
C ASN A 480 -6.68 9.44 1.79
N SER A 481 -7.51 9.23 0.76
CA SER A 481 -7.50 10.05 -0.45
C SER A 481 -8.78 9.90 -1.29
N ASN A 482 -9.87 10.54 -0.84
CA ASN A 482 -11.12 10.72 -1.59
C ASN A 482 -11.79 9.41 -2.09
N GLY A 483 -11.54 8.28 -1.43
CA GLY A 483 -12.04 6.95 -1.82
C GLY A 483 -10.95 5.99 -2.32
N ASN A 484 -9.75 6.49 -2.63
CA ASN A 484 -8.63 5.71 -3.18
C ASN A 484 -7.47 5.51 -2.20
N GLY A 485 -7.61 5.94 -0.94
CA GLY A 485 -6.61 5.68 0.11
C GLY A 485 -6.72 4.29 0.72
N LEU A 486 -5.69 3.90 1.46
CA LEU A 486 -5.62 2.62 2.18
C LEU A 486 -6.80 2.42 3.14
N GLU A 487 -7.24 3.49 3.81
CA GLU A 487 -8.33 3.47 4.76
C GLU A 487 -9.66 3.15 4.08
N GLU A 488 -9.99 3.84 2.99
CA GLU A 488 -11.25 3.66 2.26
C GLU A 488 -11.27 2.33 1.51
N ILE A 489 -10.18 1.93 0.87
CA ILE A 489 -10.14 0.69 0.09
C ILE A 489 -10.10 -0.55 0.99
N GLY A 490 -9.31 -0.51 2.07
CA GLY A 490 -9.14 -1.62 2.99
C GLY A 490 -10.32 -1.84 3.94
N PHE A 491 -10.80 -0.81 4.64
CA PHE A 491 -11.80 -0.98 5.70
C PHE A 491 -13.26 -0.98 5.19
N ASN A 492 -13.51 -0.73 3.90
CA ASN A 492 -14.84 -0.89 3.30
C ASN A 492 -15.12 -2.31 2.76
N GLN A 493 -14.15 -3.24 2.86
CA GLN A 493 -14.31 -4.66 2.48
C GLN A 493 -15.26 -5.46 3.40
N ALA A 494 -15.84 -4.83 4.42
CA ALA A 494 -16.70 -5.47 5.41
C ALA A 494 -18.08 -5.84 4.83
N GLY A 495 -18.50 -7.09 4.98
CA GLY A 495 -19.70 -7.64 4.37
C GLY A 495 -19.47 -8.32 3.02
N LEU A 496 -18.23 -8.28 2.50
CA LEU A 496 -17.83 -9.00 1.28
C LEU A 496 -17.27 -10.40 1.56
N GLU A 497 -16.99 -10.75 2.82
CA GLU A 497 -16.38 -12.02 3.22
C GLU A 497 -17.15 -13.28 2.80
N LYS A 498 -18.46 -13.14 2.54
CA LYS A 498 -19.34 -14.20 2.06
C LYS A 498 -19.23 -14.51 0.55
N TYR A 499 -18.39 -13.78 -0.17
CA TYR A 499 -18.17 -13.94 -1.62
C TYR A 499 -16.74 -14.39 -1.99
N ALA A 500 -15.83 -14.50 -1.01
CA ALA A 500 -14.46 -14.96 -1.23
C ALA A 500 -14.24 -16.37 -0.66
N GLY A 501 -13.43 -17.16 -1.36
CA GLY A 501 -13.07 -18.51 -0.94
C GLY A 501 -12.14 -19.19 -1.94
N PRO A 502 -11.81 -20.49 -1.74
CA PRO A 502 -10.89 -21.22 -2.59
C PRO A 502 -11.21 -21.09 -4.09
N GLY A 503 -10.28 -20.48 -4.83
CA GLY A 503 -10.38 -20.26 -6.27
C GLY A 503 -11.10 -18.99 -6.73
N HIS A 504 -11.58 -18.13 -5.82
CA HIS A 504 -12.36 -16.92 -6.13
C HIS A 504 -12.22 -15.84 -5.03
N TRP A 505 -11.49 -14.76 -5.32
CA TRP A 505 -11.01 -13.80 -4.30
C TRP A 505 -11.45 -12.34 -4.54
N ASN A 506 -11.89 -11.67 -3.47
CA ASN A 506 -12.03 -10.21 -3.48
C ASN A 506 -10.63 -9.56 -3.57
N ASP A 507 -10.44 -8.67 -4.54
CA ASP A 507 -9.18 -7.95 -4.78
C ASP A 507 -9.35 -6.47 -4.39
N PRO A 508 -8.72 -6.01 -3.29
CA PRO A 508 -8.64 -4.61 -2.89
C PRO A 508 -7.41 -3.90 -3.47
N ASP A 509 -6.83 -4.41 -4.57
CA ASP A 509 -5.69 -3.87 -5.32
C ASP A 509 -4.29 -4.11 -4.72
N MET A 510 -3.26 -3.73 -5.47
CA MET A 510 -1.85 -4.01 -5.20
C MET A 510 -1.31 -3.45 -3.87
N LEU A 511 -0.28 -4.11 -3.33
CA LEU A 511 0.47 -3.67 -2.16
C LEU A 511 1.35 -2.46 -2.52
N VAL A 512 1.07 -1.30 -1.91
CA VAL A 512 1.74 -0.01 -2.14
C VAL A 512 2.79 0.25 -1.05
N LEU A 513 3.61 -0.77 -0.78
CA LEU A 513 4.66 -0.76 0.25
C LEU A 513 6.02 -0.39 -0.38
N GLY A 514 7.00 0.02 0.43
CA GLY A 514 8.37 0.20 -0.06
C GLY A 514 8.56 1.34 -1.06
N TRP A 515 9.22 1.07 -2.20
CA TRP A 515 9.49 2.07 -3.26
C TRP A 515 8.51 1.91 -4.44
N VAL A 516 7.78 2.97 -4.76
CA VAL A 516 6.74 3.04 -5.80
C VAL A 516 6.97 4.25 -6.73
N GLY A 517 6.18 4.40 -7.78
CA GLY A 517 6.27 5.48 -8.77
C GLY A 517 6.33 4.94 -10.21
N TRP A 518 6.73 5.73 -11.21
CA TRP A 518 6.79 5.30 -12.61
C TRP A 518 8.08 5.75 -13.32
N GLY A 519 8.73 4.83 -14.05
CA GLY A 519 9.92 5.11 -14.84
C GLY A 519 11.10 5.61 -14.00
N GLU A 520 11.59 6.80 -14.29
CA GLU A 520 12.66 7.46 -13.51
C GLU A 520 12.15 8.04 -12.18
N TRP A 521 10.85 8.30 -12.06
CA TRP A 521 10.21 8.92 -10.90
C TRP A 521 9.82 7.86 -9.87
N GLN A 522 10.78 7.43 -9.05
CA GLN A 522 10.54 6.55 -7.90
C GLN A 522 10.66 7.30 -6.56
N TYR A 523 9.83 6.94 -5.60
CA TYR A 523 9.80 7.50 -4.25
C TYR A 523 9.42 6.41 -3.23
N PRO A 524 9.83 6.52 -1.95
CA PRO A 524 9.29 5.67 -0.90
C PRO A 524 7.80 5.99 -0.72
N SER A 525 6.97 4.95 -0.58
CA SER A 525 5.53 5.06 -0.33
C SER A 525 5.25 6.06 0.80
N ARG A 526 4.27 6.93 0.57
CA ARG A 526 3.84 7.96 1.52
C ARG A 526 3.12 7.37 2.75
N LEU A 527 2.79 6.06 2.76
CA LEU A 527 2.31 5.34 3.95
C LEU A 527 3.40 5.23 5.03
N THR A 528 3.04 5.43 6.30
CA THR A 528 3.96 5.19 7.43
C THR A 528 4.34 3.72 7.61
N ALA A 529 5.37 3.44 8.41
CA ALA A 529 5.71 2.07 8.79
C ALA A 529 4.53 1.32 9.45
N ASP A 530 3.74 1.98 10.30
CA ASP A 530 2.57 1.40 10.96
C ASP A 530 1.40 1.19 9.97
N GLU A 531 1.23 2.09 9.01
CA GLU A 531 0.25 1.97 7.92
C GLU A 531 0.60 0.84 6.93
N GLN A 532 1.89 0.66 6.63
CA GLN A 532 2.42 -0.43 5.82
C GLN A 532 2.24 -1.80 6.51
N TYR A 533 2.43 -1.87 7.84
CA TYR A 533 2.01 -3.04 8.63
C TYR A 533 0.49 -3.25 8.59
N THR A 534 -0.31 -2.18 8.66
CA THR A 534 -1.77 -2.24 8.54
C THR A 534 -2.22 -2.80 7.19
N GLN A 535 -1.69 -2.32 6.04
CA GLN A 535 -2.05 -2.86 4.73
C GLN A 535 -1.75 -4.37 4.65
N MET A 536 -0.50 -4.77 4.92
CA MET A 536 -0.09 -6.18 4.80
C MET A 536 -0.90 -7.09 5.75
N SER A 537 -1.23 -6.61 6.95
CA SER A 537 -2.09 -7.34 7.90
C SER A 537 -3.53 -7.47 7.44
N LEU A 538 -4.10 -6.39 6.89
CA LEU A 538 -5.50 -6.35 6.47
C LEU A 538 -5.70 -7.18 5.20
N TRP A 539 -4.84 -7.04 4.19
CA TRP A 539 -4.87 -7.88 2.98
C TRP A 539 -4.70 -9.37 3.33
N SER A 540 -3.84 -9.68 4.30
CA SER A 540 -3.64 -11.06 4.76
C SER A 540 -4.87 -11.62 5.48
N LEU A 541 -5.49 -10.83 6.38
CA LEU A 541 -6.76 -11.19 7.01
C LEU A 541 -7.91 -11.31 6.01
N LEU A 542 -7.92 -10.49 4.96
CA LEU A 542 -8.97 -10.50 3.95
C LEU A 542 -8.88 -11.70 2.99
N SER A 543 -7.81 -12.51 3.03
CA SER A 543 -7.48 -13.46 1.96
C SER A 543 -7.51 -12.80 0.57
N ALA A 544 -7.04 -11.55 0.49
CA ALA A 544 -6.86 -10.83 -0.76
C ALA A 544 -5.67 -11.41 -1.56
N PRO A 545 -5.63 -11.25 -2.89
CA PRO A 545 -4.39 -11.40 -3.65
C PRO A 545 -3.29 -10.51 -3.06
N LEU A 546 -2.08 -11.06 -2.91
CA LEU A 546 -0.91 -10.30 -2.45
C LEU A 546 -0.03 -10.02 -3.66
N LEU A 547 -0.20 -8.84 -4.26
CA LEU A 547 0.59 -8.40 -5.41
C LEU A 547 1.49 -7.24 -5.00
N ILE A 548 2.80 -7.49 -4.89
CA ILE A 548 3.81 -6.45 -4.62
C ILE A 548 3.82 -5.46 -5.79
N GLY A 549 3.50 -4.19 -5.55
CA GLY A 549 3.57 -3.13 -6.56
C GLY A 549 4.92 -2.40 -6.62
N CYS A 550 5.85 -2.71 -5.72
CA CYS A 550 7.07 -1.95 -5.49
C CYS A 550 8.25 -2.35 -6.38
N ASP A 551 9.34 -1.58 -6.31
CA ASP A 551 10.65 -2.02 -6.79
C ASP A 551 11.15 -3.19 -5.94
N VAL A 552 11.18 -4.39 -6.53
CA VAL A 552 11.72 -5.60 -5.88
C VAL A 552 13.24 -5.71 -6.00
N ILE A 553 13.88 -4.89 -6.83
CA ILE A 553 15.34 -4.82 -7.00
C ILE A 553 15.95 -3.93 -5.91
N ALA A 554 15.25 -2.86 -5.52
CA ALA A 554 15.66 -1.88 -4.50
C ALA A 554 15.07 -2.13 -3.09
N LEU A 555 14.81 -3.40 -2.72
CA LEU A 555 14.23 -3.75 -1.42
C LEU A 555 15.18 -3.44 -0.25
N ASP A 556 14.81 -2.46 0.58
CA ASP A 556 15.43 -2.26 1.88
C ASP A 556 14.90 -3.25 2.94
N GLU A 557 15.66 -3.46 4.01
CA GLU A 557 15.35 -4.46 5.03
C GLU A 557 14.02 -4.21 5.77
N PHE A 558 13.51 -2.98 5.88
CA PHE A 558 12.17 -2.75 6.43
C PHE A 558 11.09 -3.21 5.45
N THR A 559 11.17 -2.78 4.18
CA THR A 559 10.24 -3.21 3.13
C THR A 559 10.21 -4.74 3.01
N LYS A 560 11.40 -5.37 3.02
CA LYS A 560 11.56 -6.82 3.00
C LYS A 560 10.89 -7.50 4.19
N ASN A 561 11.00 -6.98 5.42
CA ASN A 561 10.38 -7.58 6.61
C ASN A 561 8.84 -7.65 6.56
N LEU A 562 8.19 -6.82 5.72
CA LEU A 562 6.75 -6.89 5.46
C LEU A 562 6.39 -8.13 4.62
N PHE A 563 7.25 -8.49 3.67
CA PHE A 563 7.05 -9.58 2.70
C PHE A 563 7.62 -10.93 3.14
N THR A 564 8.41 -11.00 4.21
CA THR A 564 9.10 -12.23 4.66
C THR A 564 8.55 -12.82 5.97
N ASN A 565 7.42 -12.31 6.49
CA ASN A 565 6.80 -12.88 7.69
C ASN A 565 5.83 -14.03 7.35
N ASP A 566 6.34 -15.25 7.44
CA ASP A 566 5.56 -16.48 7.18
C ASP A 566 4.28 -16.60 8.02
N GLU A 567 4.22 -16.05 9.24
CA GLU A 567 3.01 -16.15 10.08
C GLU A 567 1.92 -15.15 9.70
N VAL A 568 2.28 -14.09 8.97
CA VAL A 568 1.32 -13.18 8.33
C VAL A 568 0.84 -13.80 7.01
N ILE A 569 1.76 -14.42 6.26
CA ILE A 569 1.47 -15.10 5.00
C ILE A 569 0.62 -16.36 5.21
N ASP A 570 0.88 -17.18 6.24
CA ASP A 570 0.08 -18.37 6.58
C ASP A 570 -1.36 -18.01 7.06
N ILE A 571 -1.66 -16.73 7.36
CA ILE A 571 -3.04 -16.26 7.57
C ILE A 571 -3.75 -16.07 6.23
N ASN A 572 -3.08 -15.48 5.23
CA ASN A 572 -3.60 -15.27 3.87
C ASN A 572 -3.78 -16.60 3.12
N GLN A 573 -2.76 -17.47 3.20
CA GLN A 573 -2.63 -18.75 2.50
C GLN A 573 -3.24 -19.96 3.24
N ASP A 574 -4.07 -19.70 4.25
CA ASP A 574 -4.78 -20.73 5.00
C ASP A 574 -5.86 -21.44 4.14
N PRO A 575 -5.87 -22.78 4.04
CA PRO A 575 -6.73 -23.50 3.08
C PRO A 575 -8.23 -23.35 3.25
N LEU A 576 -8.72 -22.89 4.40
CA LEU A 576 -10.14 -22.61 4.61
C LEU A 576 -10.62 -21.40 3.77
N GLY A 577 -9.69 -20.53 3.33
CA GLY A 577 -9.96 -19.45 2.37
C GLY A 577 -10.95 -18.37 2.84
N LYS A 578 -11.37 -18.37 4.11
CA LYS A 578 -12.32 -17.36 4.62
C LYS A 578 -11.67 -15.99 4.76
N GLN A 579 -12.16 -15.01 4.00
CA GLN A 579 -11.93 -13.59 4.28
C GLN A 579 -12.37 -13.22 5.72
N ALA A 580 -11.64 -12.31 6.37
CA ALA A 580 -12.01 -11.79 7.69
C ALA A 580 -13.28 -10.95 7.67
N ALA A 581 -14.12 -11.12 8.69
CA ALA A 581 -15.23 -10.22 8.99
C ALA A 581 -14.82 -9.14 10.01
N ARG A 582 -15.40 -7.94 9.89
CA ARG A 582 -15.33 -6.92 10.95
C ARG A 582 -16.29 -7.28 12.08
N VAL A 583 -15.75 -7.62 13.26
CA VAL A 583 -16.51 -8.06 14.44
C VAL A 583 -16.68 -6.96 15.51
N TYR A 584 -15.93 -5.87 15.41
CA TYR A 584 -16.10 -4.68 16.25
C TYR A 584 -15.68 -3.42 15.49
N GLN A 585 -16.40 -2.32 15.70
CA GLN A 585 -16.06 -0.98 15.23
C GLN A 585 -16.61 0.05 16.23
N LYS A 586 -15.74 0.92 16.77
CA LYS A 586 -16.15 2.07 17.58
C LYS A 586 -15.02 3.10 17.66
N ASP A 587 -15.33 4.38 17.53
CA ASP A 587 -14.40 5.50 17.78
C ASP A 587 -13.04 5.35 17.03
N GLY A 588 -13.08 4.94 15.76
CA GLY A 588 -11.88 4.67 14.93
C GLY A 588 -11.14 3.36 15.27
N LEU A 589 -11.58 2.59 16.25
CA LEU A 589 -10.99 1.31 16.65
C LEU A 589 -11.79 0.15 16.05
N GLU A 590 -11.10 -0.76 15.36
CA GLU A 590 -11.72 -1.90 14.69
C GLU A 590 -11.08 -3.24 15.10
N ILE A 591 -11.90 -4.29 15.13
CA ILE A 591 -11.43 -5.67 15.26
C ILE A 591 -11.95 -6.47 14.09
N TRP A 592 -11.04 -7.09 13.35
CA TRP A 592 -11.32 -7.99 12.24
C TRP A 592 -10.88 -9.40 12.60
N MET A 593 -11.68 -10.40 12.23
CA MET A 593 -11.44 -11.81 12.58
C MET A 593 -11.61 -12.71 11.36
N LYS A 594 -10.57 -13.51 11.07
CA LYS A 594 -10.58 -14.64 10.14
C LYS A 594 -10.56 -15.95 10.93
N GLU A 595 -11.35 -16.93 10.48
CA GLU A 595 -11.23 -18.30 10.93
C GLU A 595 -10.22 -19.07 10.07
N MET A 596 -9.48 -19.98 10.68
CA MET A 596 -8.45 -20.80 10.03
C MET A 596 -8.84 -22.29 10.03
N GLU A 597 -8.25 -23.07 9.12
CA GLU A 597 -8.56 -24.49 8.93
C GLU A 597 -8.38 -25.33 10.20
N ASP A 598 -7.34 -25.03 11.00
CA ASP A 598 -7.05 -25.73 12.27
C ASP A 598 -7.92 -25.28 13.46
N GLY A 599 -8.89 -24.39 13.22
CA GLY A 599 -9.75 -23.80 14.25
C GLY A 599 -9.15 -22.58 14.97
N THR A 600 -7.93 -22.15 14.63
CA THR A 600 -7.36 -20.87 15.09
C THR A 600 -8.22 -19.69 14.63
N ARG A 601 -8.23 -18.59 15.41
CA ARG A 601 -8.72 -17.28 14.97
C ARG A 601 -7.54 -16.35 14.73
N ALA A 602 -7.40 -15.87 13.49
CA ALA A 602 -6.52 -14.75 13.18
C ALA A 602 -7.30 -13.45 13.42
N VAL A 603 -6.72 -12.52 14.18
CA VAL A 603 -7.40 -11.30 14.65
C VAL A 603 -6.50 -10.10 14.47
N GLY A 604 -7.00 -9.07 13.79
CA GLY A 604 -6.35 -7.77 13.67
C GLY A 604 -7.04 -6.75 14.56
N LEU A 605 -6.29 -6.13 15.47
CA LEU A 605 -6.73 -4.97 16.24
C LEU A 605 -6.19 -3.73 15.53
N PHE A 606 -7.05 -2.96 14.87
CA PHE A 606 -6.69 -1.83 14.03
C PHE A 606 -7.11 -0.51 14.68
N ASN A 607 -6.20 0.47 14.70
CA ASN A 607 -6.46 1.81 15.21
C ASN A 607 -6.39 2.82 14.07
N ARG A 608 -7.53 3.24 13.52
CA ARG A 608 -7.63 4.23 12.44
C ARG A 608 -7.45 5.69 12.92
N ASN A 609 -7.23 5.91 14.21
CA ASN A 609 -7.02 7.25 14.76
C ASN A 609 -5.56 7.71 14.61
N THR A 610 -5.35 9.02 14.53
CA THR A 610 -4.03 9.69 14.45
C THR A 610 -3.22 9.66 15.76
N THR A 611 -3.71 8.98 16.80
CA THR A 611 -3.03 8.81 18.10
C THR A 611 -3.16 7.37 18.58
N ALA A 612 -2.17 6.88 19.34
CA ALA A 612 -2.14 5.50 19.83
C ALA A 612 -3.27 5.23 20.84
N ALA A 613 -3.93 4.08 20.71
CA ALA A 613 -5.11 3.71 21.50
C ALA A 613 -5.00 2.30 22.07
N THR A 614 -5.71 2.01 23.17
CA THR A 614 -5.82 0.63 23.70
C THR A 614 -7.05 -0.06 23.13
N ILE A 615 -6.85 -1.15 22.38
CA ILE A 615 -7.94 -1.98 21.85
C ILE A 615 -8.05 -3.24 22.70
N LYS A 616 -9.29 -3.59 23.10
CA LYS A 616 -9.60 -4.79 23.90
C LYS A 616 -10.47 -5.74 23.10
N ALA A 617 -9.90 -6.87 22.68
CA ALA A 617 -10.66 -7.99 22.14
C ALA A 617 -11.27 -8.82 23.27
N THR A 618 -12.58 -9.05 23.24
CA THR A 618 -13.26 -9.94 24.19
C THR A 618 -13.61 -11.26 23.52
N TRP A 619 -13.61 -12.35 24.28
CA TRP A 619 -13.89 -13.68 23.73
C TRP A 619 -15.29 -13.76 23.14
N ASN A 620 -16.27 -13.03 23.70
CA ASN A 620 -17.63 -12.94 23.17
C ASN A 620 -17.67 -12.34 21.75
N VAL A 621 -16.91 -11.25 21.50
CA VAL A 621 -16.77 -10.63 20.16
C VAL A 621 -16.08 -11.58 19.17
N LEU A 622 -15.14 -12.40 19.66
CA LEU A 622 -14.40 -13.37 18.86
C LEU A 622 -15.03 -14.77 18.77
N GLN A 623 -16.22 -14.97 19.35
CA GLN A 623 -16.91 -16.26 19.44
C GLN A 623 -16.06 -17.39 20.09
N LEU A 624 -15.17 -17.01 21.01
CA LEU A 624 -14.29 -17.89 21.78
C LEU A 624 -14.82 -18.13 23.21
N ASN A 625 -14.27 -19.13 23.89
CA ASN A 625 -14.56 -19.42 25.30
C ASN A 625 -13.32 -20.00 26.02
N GLY A 626 -13.31 -19.93 27.35
CA GLY A 626 -12.27 -20.50 28.21
C GLY A 626 -10.86 -19.91 28.03
N LYS A 627 -9.84 -20.69 28.40
CA LYS A 627 -8.42 -20.30 28.28
C LYS A 627 -7.96 -20.38 26.81
N GLN A 628 -7.35 -19.31 26.34
CA GLN A 628 -6.86 -19.16 24.97
C GLN A 628 -5.39 -18.72 24.98
N THR A 629 -4.56 -19.33 24.13
CA THR A 629 -3.18 -18.89 23.89
C THR A 629 -3.17 -17.80 22.82
N VAL A 630 -2.48 -16.69 23.08
CA VAL A 630 -2.36 -15.55 22.15
C VAL A 630 -0.91 -15.43 21.66
N ARG A 631 -0.72 -15.20 20.36
CA ARG A 631 0.58 -14.99 19.71
C ARG A 631 0.54 -13.78 18.79
N ASP A 632 1.48 -12.85 18.95
CA ASP A 632 1.77 -11.77 17.99
C ASP A 632 2.53 -12.38 16.80
N THR A 633 1.94 -12.33 15.60
CA THR A 633 2.51 -12.93 14.39
C THR A 633 3.61 -12.05 13.78
N TRP A 634 3.47 -10.72 13.85
CA TRP A 634 4.52 -9.80 13.41
C TRP A 634 5.81 -10.00 14.21
N ARG A 635 5.71 -10.07 15.54
CA ARG A 635 6.86 -10.28 16.44
C ARG A 635 7.19 -11.75 16.66
N GLN A 636 6.44 -12.67 16.03
CA GLN A 636 6.52 -14.13 16.20
C GLN A 636 6.62 -14.55 17.69
N LYS A 637 5.86 -13.87 18.54
CA LYS A 637 5.99 -13.89 20.01
C LYS A 637 4.73 -14.42 20.67
N ASN A 638 4.87 -15.41 21.54
CA ASN A 638 3.78 -15.84 22.42
C ASN A 638 3.54 -14.76 23.49
N GLU A 639 2.33 -14.22 23.55
CA GLU A 639 1.94 -13.21 24.55
C GLU A 639 1.41 -13.83 25.85
N GLY A 640 1.08 -15.13 25.82
CA GLY A 640 0.70 -15.91 26.99
C GLY A 640 -0.65 -16.63 26.83
N VAL A 641 -1.20 -17.07 27.97
CA VAL A 641 -2.54 -17.65 28.06
C VAL A 641 -3.47 -16.68 28.77
N PHE A 642 -4.55 -16.30 28.10
CA PHE A 642 -5.52 -15.31 28.55
C PHE A 642 -6.88 -15.97 28.81
N ASN A 643 -7.72 -15.29 29.59
CA ASN A 643 -9.11 -15.67 29.83
C ASN A 643 -10.02 -14.46 29.59
N ASN A 644 -11.16 -14.67 28.94
CA ASN A 644 -12.20 -13.67 28.61
C ASN A 644 -11.81 -12.49 27.70
N SER A 645 -10.57 -11.99 27.72
CA SER A 645 -10.13 -10.87 26.87
C SER A 645 -8.61 -10.73 26.74
N PHE A 646 -8.17 -10.12 25.63
CA PHE A 646 -6.81 -9.65 25.38
C PHE A 646 -6.86 -8.15 25.05
N SER A 647 -5.86 -7.39 25.49
CA SER A 647 -5.74 -5.95 25.22
C SER A 647 -4.34 -5.60 24.73
N ALA A 648 -4.24 -4.67 23.79
CA ALA A 648 -2.97 -4.10 23.35
C ALA A 648 -3.08 -2.59 23.11
N VAL A 649 -2.00 -1.86 23.36
CA VAL A 649 -1.80 -0.51 22.81
C VAL A 649 -1.41 -0.67 21.34
N VAL A 650 -2.11 0.03 20.46
CA VAL A 650 -1.90 0.02 19.02
C VAL A 650 -1.50 1.43 18.57
N PRO A 651 -0.43 1.60 17.77
CA PRO A 651 0.01 2.90 17.25
C PRO A 651 -1.06 3.63 16.44
N ALA A 652 -0.82 4.91 16.13
CA ALA A 652 -1.65 5.67 15.20
C ALA A 652 -1.63 4.99 13.81
N HIS A 653 -2.81 4.79 13.21
CA HIS A 653 -3.01 4.07 11.94
C HIS A 653 -2.44 2.63 11.89
N GLY A 654 -2.03 2.09 13.05
CA GLY A 654 -1.32 0.83 13.17
C GLY A 654 -2.22 -0.37 13.49
N VAL A 655 -1.56 -1.53 13.61
CA VAL A 655 -2.20 -2.82 13.84
C VAL A 655 -1.47 -3.67 14.90
N LYS A 656 -2.24 -4.39 15.71
CA LYS A 656 -1.77 -5.56 16.46
C LYS A 656 -2.42 -6.80 15.86
N LEU A 657 -1.69 -7.49 15.00
CA LEU A 657 -2.10 -8.77 14.40
C LEU A 657 -1.71 -9.92 15.35
N ILE A 658 -2.66 -10.79 15.66
CA ILE A 658 -2.49 -11.93 16.55
C ILE A 658 -3.18 -13.19 16.01
N THR A 659 -2.64 -14.35 16.36
CA THR A 659 -3.38 -15.62 16.32
C THR A 659 -3.82 -16.02 17.72
N ILE A 660 -5.02 -16.59 17.82
CA ILE A 660 -5.64 -17.04 19.07
C ILE A 660 -6.15 -18.46 18.88
N ARG A 661 -5.70 -19.38 19.73
CA ARG A 661 -6.11 -20.78 19.72
C ARG A 661 -6.34 -21.31 21.13
N LYS A 662 -7.16 -22.35 21.25
CA LYS A 662 -7.47 -22.99 22.53
C LYS A 662 -6.17 -23.39 23.25
N ALA A 663 -6.06 -23.06 24.54
CA ALA A 663 -4.93 -23.52 25.34
C ALA A 663 -4.94 -25.06 25.41
N LYS A 664 -3.74 -25.66 25.35
CA LYS A 664 -3.52 -27.08 25.65
C LYS A 664 -3.57 -27.32 27.17
#